data_AF-A0A9D1V9I9-F1
#
_entry.id   AF-A0A9D1V9I9-F1
#
_cell.length_a   1.000
_cell.length_b   1.000
_cell.length_c   1.000
_cell.angle_alpha   90.00
_cell.angle_beta   90.00
_cell.angle_gamma   90.00
#
_symmetry.space_group_name_H-M   'P 1'
#
loop_
_entity.id
_entity.type
_entity.pdbx_description
1 polymer ?
#
loop_
_entity_poly.entity_id
_entity_poly.type
_entity_poly.pdbx_seq_one_letter_code
_entity_poly.pdbx_strand_id
1 'polypeptide(L)'
;NLNTALVSKEATDEVNTMQDALDAAYEYGYTVDKLTPSSSGDIVWDEVNNRFALINEKKEVVFEDGAKPLTRDATKTWKIVTELKGTQDCSWYVGGLSEEAIEDFKFTMGVDTGSVEANVNYASDSTQNVTIRTKGGTLTVNAENATVSHHGTAQSVDVQAVDGKNSYHEYGQVVGNISVKKGHFVAESGSSAAAVVVTAANVNEAENVQLTFQANSGVKGIAAANQEVAAILNDLIVSNATQVVPSDEIVDNSFVGGLGTEETPYQISNADEFKSITSGTSDKMKYYVLTEDIHFVESDFVSNYFMFEETLENFVLDGQGHNLSTESHMDIYDGVKHTFVFGGLVGEVVIKNLNLIINSYDSYFTLAYNSTDSHVKDSKLTLECVDVISTEEGAVVTGDLYNNAPYVYYVNNDINFLDCDNYVNYTSTQAERYYAIYVGAYDVCNQGVTVTFENCDNYANVTGAGYTAMFVGNSNLADSSMHAEYEVINCYNYGTIQGAKGAALFSVNEASIYFAELNELYTSSANKGYIGQMAVEGFTYSIEGDKISYQISDMTNISSIYLTLSASIIYYENGVAVASGSVKFTETISEPSASGTFTYRVGKFIDKKTFDGMNTGIELSDENKVIEYNEMSVYSIEYQGNVYYVVVSNLGDGRIGVNAVSQVYITACDAAGQVLGNAVLQENS
;
A
#
# COMPACT_ATOMS: atom_id res chain seq x y z
N ASN A 1 -20.32 -44.60 -2.44
CA ASN A 1 -19.36 -43.83 -1.63
C ASN A 1 -19.50 -42.33 -1.83
N LEU A 2 -19.56 -41.79 -3.05
CA LEU A 2 -19.84 -40.34 -3.27
C LEU A 2 -21.13 -39.88 -2.57
N ASN A 3 -22.24 -40.60 -2.77
CA ASN A 3 -23.51 -40.28 -2.09
C ASN A 3 -23.47 -40.48 -0.58
N THR A 4 -22.55 -41.30 -0.07
CA THR A 4 -22.32 -41.42 1.38
C THR A 4 -21.68 -40.14 1.91
N ALA A 5 -20.73 -39.56 1.17
CA ALA A 5 -20.11 -38.30 1.51
C ALA A 5 -21.14 -37.16 1.58
N LEU A 6 -22.02 -37.07 0.57
CA LEU A 6 -23.11 -36.08 0.55
C LEU A 6 -24.08 -36.26 1.73
N VAL A 7 -24.53 -37.49 2.02
CA VAL A 7 -25.39 -37.76 3.20
C VAL A 7 -24.75 -37.29 4.50
N SER A 8 -23.44 -37.46 4.63
CA SER A 8 -22.71 -37.02 5.82
C SER A 8 -22.54 -35.50 5.88
N LYS A 9 -22.27 -34.84 4.74
CA LYS A 9 -22.18 -33.38 4.67
C LYS A 9 -23.51 -32.71 4.99
N GLU A 10 -24.61 -33.21 4.44
CA GLU A 10 -25.98 -32.74 4.70
C GLU A 10 -26.38 -32.79 6.19
N ALA A 11 -25.69 -33.58 7.02
CA ALA A 11 -25.95 -33.64 8.44
C ALA A 11 -25.38 -32.45 9.23
N THR A 12 -24.45 -31.70 8.64
CA THR A 12 -23.77 -30.56 9.27
C THR A 12 -23.93 -29.26 8.51
N ASP A 13 -23.97 -29.33 7.17
CA ASP A 13 -23.93 -28.17 6.28
C ASP A 13 -24.95 -28.32 5.15
N GLU A 14 -25.34 -27.19 4.55
CA GLU A 14 -26.09 -27.18 3.30
C GLU A 14 -25.16 -27.46 2.11
N VAL A 15 -25.70 -28.08 1.07
CA VAL A 15 -25.00 -28.34 -0.19
C VAL A 15 -25.84 -27.73 -1.29
N ASN A 16 -25.50 -26.51 -1.70
CA ASN A 16 -26.32 -25.69 -2.59
C ASN A 16 -25.74 -25.63 -4.00
N THR A 17 -24.45 -25.93 -4.17
CA THR A 17 -23.73 -25.81 -5.43
C THR A 17 -22.97 -27.08 -5.80
N MET A 18 -22.55 -27.18 -7.06
CA MET A 18 -21.76 -28.32 -7.52
C MET A 18 -20.39 -28.34 -6.84
N GLN A 19 -19.79 -27.18 -6.57
CA GLN A 19 -18.56 -27.09 -5.77
C GLN A 19 -18.76 -27.67 -4.36
N ASP A 20 -19.86 -27.35 -3.65
CA ASP A 20 -20.11 -27.93 -2.32
C ASP A 20 -20.20 -29.46 -2.38
N ALA A 21 -20.82 -30.00 -3.44
CA ALA A 21 -20.94 -31.43 -3.65
C ALA A 21 -19.58 -32.10 -3.95
N LEU A 22 -18.73 -31.42 -4.70
CA LEU A 22 -17.35 -31.85 -4.98
C LEU A 22 -16.48 -31.78 -3.73
N ASP A 23 -16.62 -30.74 -2.91
CA ASP A 23 -15.89 -30.59 -1.65
C ASP A 23 -16.27 -31.69 -0.66
N ALA A 24 -17.57 -32.00 -0.54
CA ALA A 24 -18.03 -33.14 0.26
C ALA A 24 -17.40 -34.47 -0.20
N ALA A 25 -17.33 -34.70 -1.51
CA ALA A 25 -16.66 -35.89 -2.06
C ALA A 25 -15.16 -35.89 -1.77
N TYR A 26 -14.51 -34.73 -1.87
CA TYR A 26 -13.08 -34.54 -1.61
C TYR A 26 -12.70 -34.78 -0.15
N GLU A 27 -13.50 -34.30 0.81
CA GLU A 27 -13.36 -34.58 2.25
C GLU A 27 -13.39 -36.10 2.54
N TYR A 28 -14.10 -36.87 1.70
CA TYR A 28 -14.16 -38.33 1.77
C TYR A 28 -13.09 -39.05 0.93
N GLY A 29 -12.12 -38.31 0.38
CA GLY A 29 -10.99 -38.82 -0.38
C GLY A 29 -11.25 -39.08 -1.86
N TYR A 30 -12.30 -38.47 -2.45
CA TYR A 30 -12.62 -38.62 -3.87
C TYR A 30 -12.42 -37.31 -4.63
N THR A 31 -11.60 -37.34 -5.68
CA THR A 31 -11.48 -36.25 -6.67
C THR A 31 -12.31 -36.64 -7.88
N VAL A 32 -13.55 -36.13 -7.96
CA VAL A 32 -14.60 -36.67 -8.86
C VAL A 32 -14.23 -36.56 -10.34
N ASP A 33 -13.60 -35.47 -10.75
CA ASP A 33 -13.07 -35.22 -12.11
C ASP A 33 -11.99 -36.24 -12.54
N LYS A 34 -11.34 -36.90 -11.57
CA LYS A 34 -10.32 -37.94 -11.82
C LYS A 34 -10.89 -39.35 -11.76
N LEU A 35 -12.17 -39.52 -11.49
CA LEU A 35 -12.81 -40.84 -11.45
C LEU A 35 -13.14 -41.31 -12.86
N THR A 36 -12.76 -42.55 -13.15
CA THR A 36 -13.21 -43.26 -14.36
C THR A 36 -14.26 -44.29 -13.94
N PRO A 37 -15.55 -44.11 -14.30
CA PRO A 37 -16.56 -45.10 -14.01
C PRO A 37 -16.23 -46.43 -14.69
N SER A 38 -16.58 -47.56 -14.05
CA SER A 38 -16.33 -48.90 -14.60
C SER A 38 -17.17 -49.21 -15.85
N SER A 39 -18.23 -48.43 -16.08
CA SER A 39 -19.05 -48.41 -17.30
C SER A 39 -18.89 -47.08 -18.03
N SER A 40 -19.06 -47.04 -19.35
CA SER A 40 -19.06 -45.77 -20.11
C SER A 40 -20.16 -44.82 -19.63
N GLY A 41 -19.82 -43.56 -19.35
CA GLY A 41 -20.79 -42.54 -18.95
C GLY A 41 -20.18 -41.36 -18.20
N ASP A 42 -21.01 -40.36 -17.93
CA ASP A 42 -20.68 -39.15 -17.18
C ASP A 42 -21.22 -39.23 -15.75
N ILE A 43 -20.38 -38.91 -14.77
CA ILE A 43 -20.84 -38.67 -13.40
C ILE A 43 -21.52 -37.29 -13.38
N VAL A 44 -22.75 -37.26 -12.90
CA VAL A 44 -23.55 -36.05 -12.75
C VAL A 44 -23.99 -35.88 -11.30
N TRP A 45 -24.24 -34.65 -10.88
CA TRP A 45 -24.84 -34.33 -9.59
C TRP A 45 -26.26 -33.78 -9.77
N ASP A 46 -27.21 -34.31 -9.01
CA ASP A 46 -28.59 -33.86 -8.96
C ASP A 46 -28.74 -32.87 -7.82
N GLU A 47 -28.92 -31.60 -8.14
CA GLU A 47 -29.09 -30.52 -7.16
C GLU A 47 -30.38 -30.69 -6.33
N VAL A 48 -31.47 -31.21 -6.91
CA VAL A 48 -32.76 -31.34 -6.21
C VAL A 48 -32.70 -32.40 -5.12
N ASN A 49 -32.10 -33.54 -5.44
CA ASN A 49 -31.98 -34.65 -4.50
C ASN A 49 -30.67 -34.64 -3.70
N ASN A 50 -29.74 -33.79 -4.13
CA ASN A 50 -28.37 -33.70 -3.68
C ASN A 50 -27.64 -35.05 -3.78
N ARG A 51 -27.65 -35.70 -4.95
CA ARG A 51 -27.03 -37.02 -5.13
C ARG A 51 -26.28 -37.10 -6.45
N PHE A 52 -25.13 -37.78 -6.45
CA PHE A 52 -24.44 -38.19 -7.67
C PHE A 52 -25.14 -39.38 -8.34
N ALA A 53 -25.18 -39.34 -9.66
CA ALA A 53 -25.64 -40.38 -10.54
C ALA A 53 -24.64 -40.60 -11.69
N LEU A 54 -24.79 -41.71 -12.42
CA LEU A 54 -24.04 -42.01 -13.64
C LEU A 54 -25.02 -42.14 -14.78
N ILE A 55 -24.81 -41.36 -15.85
CA ILE A 55 -25.60 -41.43 -17.07
C ILE A 55 -24.73 -41.87 -18.24
N ASN A 56 -25.29 -42.65 -19.18
CA ASN A 56 -24.57 -43.03 -20.39
C ASN A 56 -24.61 -41.91 -21.45
N GLU A 57 -23.95 -42.12 -22.60
CA GLU A 57 -23.94 -41.18 -23.73
C GLU A 57 -25.34 -40.83 -24.28
N LYS A 58 -26.35 -41.67 -24.03
CA LYS A 58 -27.76 -41.44 -24.39
C LYS A 58 -28.56 -40.77 -23.28
N LYS A 59 -27.90 -40.34 -22.20
CA LYS A 59 -28.48 -39.76 -20.98
C LYS A 59 -29.42 -40.70 -20.23
N GLU A 60 -29.28 -42.00 -20.44
CA GLU A 60 -30.00 -43.02 -19.68
C GLU A 60 -29.24 -43.28 -18.37
N VAL A 61 -29.98 -43.44 -17.28
CA VAL A 61 -29.37 -43.70 -15.96
C VAL A 61 -28.74 -45.09 -15.96
N VAL A 62 -27.45 -45.12 -15.64
CA VAL A 62 -26.67 -46.34 -15.40
C VAL A 62 -26.61 -46.64 -13.91
N PHE A 63 -26.50 -45.60 -13.07
CA PHE A 63 -26.52 -45.69 -11.62
C PHE A 63 -27.16 -44.44 -11.01
N GLU A 64 -27.95 -44.62 -9.95
CA GLU A 64 -28.53 -43.55 -9.15
C GLU A 64 -28.75 -44.02 -7.71
N ASP A 65 -29.05 -43.10 -6.80
CA ASP A 65 -29.51 -43.44 -5.46
C ASP A 65 -30.97 -43.96 -5.53
N GLY A 66 -31.19 -45.20 -5.10
CA GLY A 66 -32.51 -45.83 -5.20
C GLY A 66 -33.58 -45.19 -4.28
N ALA A 67 -33.18 -44.45 -3.24
CA ALA A 67 -34.10 -43.71 -2.38
C ALA A 67 -34.38 -42.29 -2.91
N LYS A 68 -33.44 -41.73 -3.67
CA LYS A 68 -33.51 -40.40 -4.28
C LYS A 68 -33.04 -40.45 -5.75
N PRO A 69 -33.90 -40.94 -6.66
CA PRO A 69 -33.53 -41.14 -8.07
C PRO A 69 -33.27 -39.82 -8.79
N LEU A 70 -32.47 -39.86 -9.86
CA LEU A 70 -32.03 -38.67 -10.61
C LEU A 70 -33.24 -37.88 -11.15
N THR A 71 -33.28 -36.59 -10.81
CA THR A 71 -34.26 -35.63 -11.33
C THR A 71 -34.10 -35.46 -12.84
N ARG A 72 -35.22 -35.32 -13.55
CA ARG A 72 -35.24 -35.15 -15.01
C ARG A 72 -35.23 -33.69 -15.46
N ASP A 73 -34.87 -32.79 -14.56
CA ASP A 73 -34.66 -31.38 -14.86
C ASP A 73 -33.19 -31.14 -15.22
N ALA A 74 -32.95 -30.70 -16.44
CA ALA A 74 -31.61 -30.47 -16.95
C ALA A 74 -30.92 -29.28 -16.26
N THR A 75 -31.68 -28.28 -15.79
CA THR A 75 -31.10 -27.10 -15.11
C THR A 75 -30.61 -27.44 -13.70
N LYS A 76 -31.07 -28.57 -13.15
CA LYS A 76 -30.70 -29.09 -11.83
C LYS A 76 -29.82 -30.33 -11.89
N THR A 77 -29.43 -30.75 -13.09
CA THR A 77 -28.45 -31.81 -13.30
C THR A 77 -27.13 -31.18 -13.69
N TRP A 78 -26.07 -31.49 -12.96
CA TRP A 78 -24.76 -30.87 -13.10
C TRP A 78 -23.73 -31.85 -13.63
N LYS A 79 -22.95 -31.41 -14.63
CA LYS A 79 -21.85 -32.18 -15.22
C LYS A 79 -20.55 -31.40 -15.14
N ILE A 80 -19.45 -32.09 -14.86
CA ILE A 80 -18.09 -31.55 -15.02
C ILE A 80 -17.73 -31.57 -16.50
N VAL A 81 -17.38 -30.42 -17.06
CA VAL A 81 -16.97 -30.31 -18.47
C VAL A 81 -15.51 -29.94 -18.61
N THR A 82 -14.87 -30.48 -19.65
CA THR A 82 -13.45 -30.23 -19.98
C THR A 82 -13.27 -29.30 -21.17
N GLU A 83 -14.37 -28.87 -21.80
CA GLU A 83 -14.38 -27.89 -22.88
C GLU A 83 -15.77 -27.26 -23.01
N LEU A 84 -15.83 -25.98 -23.39
CA LEU A 84 -17.08 -25.27 -23.68
C LEU A 84 -17.35 -25.32 -25.18
N LYS A 85 -18.14 -26.31 -25.60
CA LYS A 85 -18.55 -26.46 -27.01
C LYS A 85 -20.03 -26.76 -27.13
N GLY A 86 -20.65 -26.11 -28.11
CA GLY A 86 -22.07 -26.31 -28.41
C GLY A 86 -22.99 -25.62 -27.41
N THR A 87 -24.23 -26.11 -27.33
CA THR A 87 -25.26 -25.59 -26.43
C THR A 87 -25.29 -26.41 -25.15
N GLN A 88 -25.45 -25.75 -24.00
CA GLN A 88 -25.63 -26.44 -22.73
C GLN A 88 -26.87 -27.32 -22.77
N ASP A 89 -26.68 -28.56 -22.36
CA ASP A 89 -27.72 -29.59 -22.32
C ASP A 89 -28.08 -30.00 -20.88
N CYS A 90 -27.32 -29.48 -19.93
CA CYS A 90 -27.55 -29.44 -18.48
C CYS A 90 -26.68 -28.33 -17.87
N SER A 91 -26.71 -28.15 -16.55
CA SER A 91 -25.83 -27.21 -15.84
C SER A 91 -24.39 -27.73 -15.80
N TRP A 92 -23.40 -26.83 -15.83
CA TRP A 92 -21.99 -27.18 -16.01
C TRP A 92 -21.11 -26.68 -14.88
N TYR A 93 -20.23 -27.56 -14.39
CA TYR A 93 -19.08 -27.19 -13.59
C TYR A 93 -17.87 -27.01 -14.50
N VAL A 94 -17.26 -25.82 -14.44
CA VAL A 94 -16.22 -25.37 -15.38
C VAL A 94 -14.89 -25.05 -14.70
N GLY A 95 -14.72 -25.41 -13.43
CA GLY A 95 -13.51 -25.09 -12.64
C GLY A 95 -12.19 -25.70 -13.14
N GLY A 96 -12.22 -26.57 -14.16
CA GLY A 96 -11.02 -27.09 -14.83
C GLY A 96 -10.62 -26.33 -16.10
N LEU A 97 -11.30 -25.24 -16.44
CA LEU A 97 -11.08 -24.47 -17.67
C LEU A 97 -10.30 -23.18 -17.40
N SER A 98 -9.78 -22.56 -18.46
CA SER A 98 -9.16 -21.24 -18.37
C SER A 98 -10.22 -20.14 -18.24
N GLU A 99 -9.85 -19.05 -17.57
CA GLU A 99 -10.63 -17.81 -17.45
C GLU A 99 -11.13 -17.34 -18.83
N GLU A 100 -10.24 -17.12 -19.80
CA GLU A 100 -10.56 -16.68 -21.17
C GLU A 100 -11.66 -17.53 -21.83
N ALA A 101 -11.65 -18.86 -21.60
CA ALA A 101 -12.66 -19.73 -22.21
C ALA A 101 -14.05 -19.52 -21.59
N ILE A 102 -14.12 -19.26 -20.29
CA ILE A 102 -15.37 -19.01 -19.55
C ILE A 102 -15.94 -17.66 -19.97
N GLU A 103 -15.10 -16.63 -20.08
CA GLU A 103 -15.53 -15.26 -20.41
C GLU A 103 -16.10 -15.13 -21.82
N ASP A 104 -15.49 -15.83 -22.79
CA ASP A 104 -15.95 -15.89 -24.18
C ASP A 104 -17.25 -16.70 -24.36
N PHE A 105 -17.71 -17.40 -23.33
CA PHE A 105 -18.86 -18.28 -23.42
C PHE A 105 -20.13 -17.64 -22.85
N LYS A 106 -21.23 -17.80 -23.60
CA LYS A 106 -22.57 -17.42 -23.15
C LYS A 106 -23.29 -18.63 -22.56
N PHE A 107 -23.48 -18.63 -21.25
CA PHE A 107 -24.21 -19.67 -20.53
C PHE A 107 -25.73 -19.49 -20.68
N THR A 108 -26.43 -20.61 -20.85
CA THR A 108 -27.90 -20.70 -20.98
C THR A 108 -28.53 -21.60 -19.92
N MET A 109 -27.71 -22.30 -19.11
CA MET A 109 -28.09 -23.13 -17.96
C MET A 109 -27.25 -22.72 -16.74
N GLY A 110 -27.36 -23.45 -15.63
CA GLY A 110 -26.52 -23.20 -14.45
C GLY A 110 -25.02 -23.39 -14.75
N VAL A 111 -24.20 -22.63 -14.04
CA VAL A 111 -22.73 -22.64 -14.17
C VAL A 111 -22.07 -22.49 -12.81
N ASP A 112 -20.99 -23.22 -12.59
CA ASP A 112 -20.16 -23.13 -11.39
C ASP A 112 -18.69 -23.04 -11.81
N THR A 113 -18.06 -21.89 -11.55
CA THR A 113 -16.67 -21.63 -11.98
C THR A 113 -15.62 -22.32 -11.10
N GLY A 114 -16.04 -23.03 -10.05
CA GLY A 114 -15.14 -23.72 -9.14
C GLY A 114 -14.17 -22.76 -8.47
N SER A 115 -12.88 -22.90 -8.78
CA SER A 115 -11.80 -22.04 -8.28
C SER A 115 -11.36 -20.95 -9.26
N VAL A 116 -12.00 -20.83 -10.43
CA VAL A 116 -11.61 -19.87 -11.46
C VAL A 116 -12.37 -18.56 -11.26
N GLU A 117 -11.62 -17.47 -11.11
CA GLU A 117 -12.13 -16.10 -11.13
C GLU A 117 -12.27 -15.69 -12.60
N ALA A 118 -13.51 -15.48 -13.07
CA ALA A 118 -13.80 -15.18 -14.46
C ALA A 118 -15.14 -14.47 -14.57
N ASN A 119 -15.28 -13.61 -15.57
CA ASN A 119 -16.58 -13.03 -15.92
C ASN A 119 -17.54 -14.12 -16.42
N VAL A 120 -18.78 -14.08 -15.94
CA VAL A 120 -19.84 -15.04 -16.32
C VAL A 120 -20.99 -14.31 -17.00
N ASN A 121 -21.26 -14.69 -18.25
CA ASN A 121 -22.36 -14.16 -19.05
C ASN A 121 -23.50 -15.17 -19.13
N TYR A 122 -24.55 -15.02 -18.31
CA TYR A 122 -25.75 -15.85 -18.36
C TYR A 122 -26.89 -15.14 -19.08
N ALA A 123 -27.41 -15.75 -20.15
CA ALA A 123 -28.61 -15.25 -20.80
C ALA A 123 -29.49 -16.36 -21.38
N SER A 124 -30.79 -16.26 -21.13
CA SER A 124 -31.77 -17.24 -21.57
C SER A 124 -33.17 -16.63 -21.70
N ASP A 125 -33.87 -17.01 -22.77
CA ASP A 125 -35.28 -16.67 -22.96
C ASP A 125 -36.21 -17.73 -22.34
N SER A 126 -35.66 -18.82 -21.81
CA SER A 126 -36.43 -19.96 -21.31
C SER A 126 -36.98 -19.69 -19.91
N THR A 127 -38.19 -20.20 -19.63
CA THR A 127 -38.68 -20.28 -18.25
C THR A 127 -37.97 -21.41 -17.53
N GLN A 128 -37.09 -21.05 -16.59
CA GLN A 128 -36.26 -22.01 -15.88
C GLN A 128 -35.79 -21.49 -14.52
N ASN A 129 -35.37 -22.40 -13.65
CA ASN A 129 -34.69 -22.07 -12.40
C ASN A 129 -33.26 -22.58 -12.50
N VAL A 130 -32.29 -21.68 -12.41
CA VAL A 130 -30.86 -21.98 -12.51
C VAL A 130 -30.12 -21.54 -11.27
N THR A 131 -29.06 -22.29 -10.97
CA THR A 131 -28.11 -21.95 -9.92
C THR A 131 -26.79 -21.57 -10.59
N ILE A 132 -26.21 -20.46 -10.14
CA ILE A 132 -24.94 -19.93 -10.63
C ILE A 132 -24.01 -19.79 -9.43
N ARG A 133 -22.77 -20.25 -9.56
CA ARG A 133 -21.72 -20.02 -8.57
C ARG A 133 -20.48 -19.42 -9.21
N THR A 134 -20.01 -18.31 -8.68
CA THR A 134 -18.79 -17.63 -9.13
C THR A 134 -17.72 -17.61 -8.02
N LYS A 135 -16.47 -17.35 -8.39
CA LYS A 135 -15.35 -17.19 -7.45
C LYS A 135 -14.70 -15.79 -7.48
N GLY A 136 -15.05 -14.99 -8.48
CA GLY A 136 -14.65 -13.61 -8.69
C GLY A 136 -15.29 -13.09 -9.97
N GLY A 137 -14.77 -12.02 -10.53
CA GLY A 137 -15.24 -11.45 -11.80
C GLY A 137 -16.67 -10.89 -11.76
N THR A 138 -17.16 -10.42 -12.90
CA THR A 138 -18.50 -9.88 -13.07
C THR A 138 -19.48 -10.97 -13.48
N LEU A 139 -20.63 -11.04 -12.82
CA LEU A 139 -21.78 -11.84 -13.27
C LEU A 139 -22.78 -10.94 -14.01
N THR A 140 -23.02 -11.21 -15.29
CA THR A 140 -24.09 -10.57 -16.08
C THR A 140 -25.26 -11.51 -16.29
N VAL A 141 -26.46 -11.07 -15.94
CA VAL A 141 -27.71 -11.84 -16.00
C VAL A 141 -28.73 -11.14 -16.90
N ASN A 142 -29.05 -11.77 -18.02
CA ASN A 142 -30.12 -11.34 -18.91
C ASN A 142 -31.05 -12.52 -19.22
N ALA A 143 -31.98 -12.76 -18.30
CA ALA A 143 -32.87 -13.91 -18.35
C ALA A 143 -34.27 -13.54 -17.85
N GLU A 144 -35.01 -12.80 -18.67
CA GLU A 144 -36.33 -12.24 -18.35
C GLU A 144 -37.34 -13.28 -17.85
N ASN A 145 -37.21 -14.56 -18.20
CA ASN A 145 -38.15 -15.61 -17.80
C ASN A 145 -37.62 -16.56 -16.73
N ALA A 146 -36.39 -16.35 -16.22
CA ALA A 146 -35.74 -17.29 -15.31
C ALA A 146 -35.71 -16.80 -13.86
N THR A 147 -35.74 -17.76 -12.92
CA THR A 147 -35.26 -17.55 -11.55
C THR A 147 -33.78 -17.89 -11.53
N VAL A 148 -32.98 -17.00 -10.93
CA VAL A 148 -31.53 -17.17 -10.83
C VAL A 148 -31.15 -17.14 -9.35
N SER A 149 -30.48 -18.19 -8.88
CA SER A 149 -29.87 -18.25 -7.55
C SER A 149 -28.37 -18.15 -7.68
N HIS A 150 -27.78 -17.07 -7.17
CA HIS A 150 -26.35 -16.82 -7.20
C HIS A 150 -25.69 -17.14 -5.86
N HIS A 151 -24.54 -17.83 -5.92
CA HIS A 151 -23.71 -18.22 -4.79
C HIS A 151 -22.23 -17.91 -5.07
N GLY A 152 -21.41 -17.94 -4.01
CA GLY A 152 -19.97 -17.71 -4.13
C GLY A 152 -19.61 -16.23 -4.05
N THR A 153 -18.57 -15.82 -4.78
CA THR A 153 -18.05 -14.45 -4.74
C THR A 153 -18.02 -13.86 -6.14
N ALA A 154 -18.58 -12.65 -6.31
CA ALA A 154 -18.46 -11.86 -7.53
C ALA A 154 -17.85 -10.49 -7.21
N GLN A 155 -17.09 -9.91 -8.14
CA GLN A 155 -16.64 -8.53 -8.05
C GLN A 155 -17.82 -7.56 -8.20
N SER A 156 -18.70 -7.84 -9.16
CA SER A 156 -19.92 -7.07 -9.42
C SER A 156 -20.98 -7.94 -10.08
N VAL A 157 -22.24 -7.53 -9.98
CA VAL A 157 -23.37 -8.22 -10.62
C VAL A 157 -24.17 -7.21 -11.44
N ASP A 158 -24.46 -7.55 -12.70
CA ASP A 158 -25.34 -6.78 -13.59
C ASP A 158 -26.59 -7.60 -13.95
N VAL A 159 -27.70 -7.32 -13.26
CA VAL A 159 -29.02 -7.90 -13.52
C VAL A 159 -29.75 -7.04 -14.55
N GLN A 160 -29.61 -7.40 -15.83
CA GLN A 160 -30.25 -6.70 -16.95
C GLN A 160 -31.74 -7.00 -17.05
N ALA A 161 -32.13 -8.25 -16.77
CA ALA A 161 -33.52 -8.67 -16.74
C ALA A 161 -33.71 -10.01 -16.00
N VAL A 162 -34.66 -10.02 -15.07
CA VAL A 162 -35.36 -11.20 -14.53
C VAL A 162 -36.85 -10.87 -14.44
N ASP A 163 -37.76 -11.85 -14.46
CA ASP A 163 -39.21 -11.57 -14.51
C ASP A 163 -39.68 -10.82 -13.24
N GLY A 164 -40.78 -10.10 -13.29
CA GLY A 164 -41.46 -9.62 -12.07
C GLY A 164 -42.07 -10.74 -11.22
N LYS A 165 -42.13 -11.99 -11.75
CA LYS A 165 -42.57 -13.20 -11.03
C LYS A 165 -41.45 -14.19 -10.70
N ASN A 166 -40.26 -13.99 -11.26
CA ASN A 166 -39.09 -14.86 -11.08
C ASN A 166 -37.93 -13.98 -10.65
N SER A 167 -37.31 -14.29 -9.53
CA SER A 167 -36.37 -13.35 -8.92
C SER A 167 -34.92 -13.71 -9.24
N TYR A 168 -34.06 -12.71 -9.15
CA TYR A 168 -32.64 -12.90 -8.88
C TYR A 168 -32.46 -12.98 -7.36
N HIS A 169 -31.92 -14.09 -6.88
CA HIS A 169 -31.62 -14.32 -5.47
C HIS A 169 -30.10 -14.30 -5.28
N GLU A 170 -29.61 -13.35 -4.48
CA GLU A 170 -28.22 -13.30 -4.06
C GLU A 170 -28.06 -14.03 -2.72
N TYR A 171 -27.27 -15.11 -2.70
CA TYR A 171 -26.88 -15.82 -1.48
C TYR A 171 -25.39 -15.65 -1.14
N GLY A 172 -24.59 -15.13 -2.07
CA GLY A 172 -23.15 -14.99 -1.96
C GLY A 172 -22.69 -13.60 -1.52
N GLN A 173 -21.42 -13.34 -1.82
CA GLN A 173 -20.76 -12.07 -1.55
C GLN A 173 -20.48 -11.36 -2.88
N VAL A 174 -20.99 -10.14 -3.01
CA VAL A 174 -20.60 -9.23 -4.08
C VAL A 174 -19.68 -8.19 -3.46
N VAL A 175 -18.45 -8.08 -3.95
CA VAL A 175 -17.46 -7.14 -3.41
C VAL A 175 -17.94 -5.71 -3.65
N GLY A 176 -18.26 -5.39 -4.91
CA GLY A 176 -18.79 -4.11 -5.34
C GLY A 176 -20.31 -4.01 -5.33
N ASN A 177 -20.85 -3.24 -6.28
CA ASN A 177 -22.29 -2.99 -6.40
C ASN A 177 -23.02 -4.09 -7.19
N ILE A 178 -24.31 -4.28 -6.86
CA ILE A 178 -25.26 -5.04 -7.68
C ILE A 178 -26.11 -4.05 -8.47
N SER A 179 -26.02 -4.10 -9.80
CA SER A 179 -26.88 -3.31 -10.69
C SER A 179 -28.16 -4.07 -11.03
N VAL A 180 -29.31 -3.42 -10.90
CA VAL A 180 -30.62 -3.99 -11.22
C VAL A 180 -31.37 -3.08 -12.18
N LYS A 181 -31.54 -3.55 -13.41
CA LYS A 181 -32.23 -2.80 -14.46
C LYS A 181 -33.73 -3.10 -14.51
N LYS A 182 -34.12 -4.37 -14.33
CA LYS A 182 -35.49 -4.85 -14.45
C LYS A 182 -35.68 -6.17 -13.69
N GLY A 183 -36.82 -6.31 -13.02
CA GLY A 183 -37.23 -7.55 -12.36
C GLY A 183 -37.25 -7.48 -10.84
N HIS A 184 -37.43 -8.64 -10.21
CA HIS A 184 -37.40 -8.76 -8.75
C HIS A 184 -36.02 -9.21 -8.26
N PHE A 185 -35.36 -8.37 -7.46
CA PHE A 185 -34.11 -8.69 -6.77
C PHE A 185 -34.39 -9.05 -5.31
N VAL A 186 -33.71 -10.09 -4.82
CA VAL A 186 -33.77 -10.55 -3.43
C VAL A 186 -32.35 -10.69 -2.88
N ALA A 187 -32.01 -9.87 -1.88
CA ALA A 187 -30.84 -10.10 -1.04
C ALA A 187 -31.21 -11.11 0.06
N GLU A 188 -30.70 -12.33 -0.04
CA GLU A 188 -31.04 -13.41 0.87
C GLU A 188 -30.24 -13.30 2.18
N SER A 189 -30.69 -14.02 3.22
CA SER A 189 -29.98 -14.04 4.50
C SER A 189 -28.54 -14.54 4.32
N GLY A 190 -27.57 -13.79 4.84
CA GLY A 190 -26.15 -14.11 4.73
C GLY A 190 -25.46 -13.56 3.48
N SER A 191 -26.22 -13.05 2.50
CA SER A 191 -25.62 -12.35 1.35
C SER A 191 -24.99 -11.03 1.73
N SER A 192 -24.10 -10.48 0.91
CA SER A 192 -23.55 -9.13 1.08
C SER A 192 -23.23 -8.46 -0.25
N ALA A 193 -23.33 -7.14 -0.31
CA ALA A 193 -22.92 -6.30 -1.42
C ALA A 193 -22.59 -4.89 -0.90
N ALA A 194 -21.72 -4.15 -1.59
CA ALA A 194 -21.43 -2.76 -1.21
C ALA A 194 -22.69 -1.89 -1.29
N ALA A 195 -23.46 -2.01 -2.37
CA ALA A 195 -24.79 -1.42 -2.52
C ALA A 195 -25.59 -2.09 -3.63
N VAL A 196 -26.89 -1.76 -3.70
CA VAL A 196 -27.74 -2.06 -4.86
C VAL A 196 -28.00 -0.79 -5.65
N VAL A 197 -27.83 -0.84 -6.97
CA VAL A 197 -28.00 0.30 -7.87
C VAL A 197 -29.11 0.01 -8.86
N VAL A 198 -30.17 0.83 -8.88
CA VAL A 198 -31.23 0.71 -9.88
C VAL A 198 -30.80 1.45 -11.15
N THR A 199 -30.64 0.71 -12.25
CA THR A 199 -30.10 1.21 -13.53
C THR A 199 -31.17 1.39 -14.62
N ALA A 200 -32.45 1.30 -14.26
CA ALA A 200 -33.57 1.62 -15.15
C ALA A 200 -33.43 3.05 -15.73
N ALA A 201 -33.75 3.23 -17.02
CA ALA A 201 -33.43 4.48 -17.71
C ALA A 201 -34.36 5.65 -17.33
N ASN A 202 -35.53 5.36 -16.77
CA ASN A 202 -36.56 6.32 -16.38
C ASN A 202 -37.55 5.67 -15.40
N VAL A 203 -38.45 6.47 -14.83
CA VAL A 203 -39.48 6.04 -13.87
C VAL A 203 -40.34 4.89 -14.41
N ASN A 204 -40.79 4.94 -15.66
CA ASN A 204 -41.67 3.90 -16.22
C ASN A 204 -40.98 2.53 -16.32
N GLU A 205 -39.68 2.54 -16.61
CA GLU A 205 -38.89 1.31 -16.60
C GLU A 205 -38.66 0.80 -15.18
N ALA A 206 -38.38 1.72 -14.25
CA ALA A 206 -38.14 1.42 -12.84
C ALA A 206 -39.36 0.83 -12.13
N GLU A 207 -40.59 1.11 -12.58
CA GLU A 207 -41.81 0.45 -12.08
C GLU A 207 -41.78 -1.09 -12.24
N ASN A 208 -40.91 -1.62 -13.10
CA ASN A 208 -40.72 -3.06 -13.26
C ASN A 208 -39.60 -3.63 -12.36
N VAL A 209 -39.04 -2.81 -11.46
CA VAL A 209 -38.04 -3.21 -10.48
C VAL A 209 -38.72 -3.40 -9.13
N GLN A 210 -38.42 -4.52 -8.48
CA GLN A 210 -38.83 -4.81 -7.11
C GLN A 210 -37.62 -5.23 -6.30
N LEU A 211 -37.47 -4.70 -5.09
CA LEU A 211 -36.35 -5.00 -4.21
C LEU A 211 -36.83 -5.63 -2.91
N THR A 212 -36.21 -6.72 -2.50
CA THR A 212 -36.50 -7.43 -1.25
C THR A 212 -35.22 -7.69 -0.52
N PHE A 213 -35.15 -7.28 0.74
CA PHE A 213 -33.97 -7.50 1.57
C PHE A 213 -34.35 -8.30 2.81
N GLN A 214 -33.82 -9.53 2.89
CA GLN A 214 -34.06 -10.43 4.00
C GLN A 214 -33.23 -10.02 5.23
N ALA A 215 -33.67 -10.50 6.40
CA ALA A 215 -32.91 -10.32 7.63
C ALA A 215 -31.51 -10.94 7.48
N ASN A 216 -30.50 -10.28 8.07
CA ASN A 216 -29.10 -10.70 8.00
C ASN A 216 -28.47 -10.66 6.59
N SER A 217 -29.08 -10.01 5.61
CA SER A 217 -28.33 -9.57 4.43
C SER A 217 -27.43 -8.38 4.80
N GLY A 218 -26.22 -8.35 4.24
CA GLY A 218 -25.18 -7.35 4.45
C GLY A 218 -25.31 -6.11 3.55
N VAL A 219 -26.38 -5.98 2.77
CA VAL A 219 -26.65 -4.78 1.98
C VAL A 219 -27.17 -3.67 2.88
N LYS A 220 -26.60 -2.47 2.78
CA LYS A 220 -26.96 -1.29 3.59
C LYS A 220 -27.46 -0.09 2.81
N GLY A 221 -27.05 0.06 1.55
CA GLY A 221 -27.39 1.20 0.71
C GLY A 221 -28.07 0.81 -0.60
N ILE A 222 -28.97 1.69 -1.07
CA ILE A 222 -29.53 1.63 -2.42
C ILE A 222 -29.32 2.98 -3.10
N ALA A 223 -28.92 2.99 -4.37
CA ALA A 223 -28.88 4.20 -5.20
C ALA A 223 -29.51 3.97 -6.57
N ALA A 224 -29.51 5.01 -7.40
CA ALA A 224 -29.98 4.93 -8.79
C ALA A 224 -28.96 5.56 -9.76
N ALA A 225 -29.02 5.15 -11.02
CA ALA A 225 -28.18 5.71 -12.08
C ALA A 225 -28.64 7.10 -12.57
N ASN A 226 -29.85 7.54 -12.20
CA ASN A 226 -30.36 8.86 -12.58
C ASN A 226 -31.31 9.43 -11.51
N GLN A 227 -31.45 10.75 -11.51
CA GLN A 227 -32.19 11.49 -10.48
C GLN A 227 -33.70 11.17 -10.45
N GLU A 228 -34.31 10.88 -11.60
CA GLU A 228 -35.75 10.57 -11.65
C GLU A 228 -36.04 9.25 -10.94
N VAL A 229 -35.17 8.25 -11.11
CA VAL A 229 -35.27 6.95 -10.45
C VAL A 229 -34.86 7.03 -8.98
N ALA A 230 -33.85 7.84 -8.64
CA ALA A 230 -33.45 8.09 -7.24
C ALA A 230 -34.64 8.54 -6.38
N ALA A 231 -35.49 9.42 -6.93
CA ALA A 231 -36.66 9.97 -6.25
C ALA A 231 -37.75 8.94 -5.90
N ILE A 232 -37.75 7.75 -6.51
CA ILE A 232 -38.77 6.71 -6.30
C ILE A 232 -38.21 5.44 -5.65
N LEU A 233 -36.93 5.39 -5.25
CA LEU A 233 -36.29 4.18 -4.73
C LEU A 233 -37.07 3.54 -3.57
N ASN A 234 -37.64 4.36 -2.68
CA ASN A 234 -38.46 3.89 -1.57
C ASN A 234 -39.68 3.08 -2.04
N ASP A 235 -40.30 3.46 -3.16
CA ASP A 235 -41.49 2.78 -3.70
C ASP A 235 -41.14 1.43 -4.35
N LEU A 236 -39.87 1.22 -4.73
CA LEU A 236 -39.39 -0.03 -5.32
C LEU A 236 -39.12 -1.13 -4.28
N ILE A 237 -39.05 -0.76 -2.99
CA ILE A 237 -38.76 -1.69 -1.90
C ILE A 237 -40.04 -2.39 -1.45
N VAL A 238 -40.12 -3.70 -1.71
CA VAL A 238 -41.25 -4.54 -1.33
C VAL A 238 -41.13 -5.07 0.10
N SER A 239 -39.89 -5.30 0.56
CA SER A 239 -39.59 -5.74 1.93
C SER A 239 -38.19 -5.28 2.35
N ASN A 240 -38.09 -4.76 3.58
CA ASN A 240 -36.86 -4.18 4.11
C ASN A 240 -36.55 -4.66 5.54
N ALA A 241 -36.14 -5.93 5.70
CA ALA A 241 -35.85 -6.48 7.02
C ALA A 241 -34.46 -6.08 7.57
N THR A 242 -33.56 -5.58 6.72
CA THR A 242 -32.19 -5.12 7.07
C THR A 242 -32.11 -3.61 7.33
N GLN A 243 -33.16 -2.86 7.00
CA GLN A 243 -33.23 -1.39 7.10
C GLN A 243 -32.25 -0.68 6.15
N VAL A 244 -32.21 -1.12 4.88
CA VAL A 244 -31.46 -0.41 3.84
C VAL A 244 -31.93 1.03 3.70
N VAL A 245 -30.99 1.93 3.41
CA VAL A 245 -31.22 3.37 3.26
C VAL A 245 -31.07 3.76 1.78
N PRO A 246 -32.14 4.25 1.14
CA PRO A 246 -32.03 4.81 -0.20
C PRO A 246 -31.27 6.14 -0.21
N SER A 247 -30.40 6.30 -1.19
CA SER A 247 -29.70 7.55 -1.48
C SER A 247 -30.59 8.48 -2.33
N ASP A 248 -30.57 9.76 -1.99
CA ASP A 248 -31.17 10.83 -2.81
C ASP A 248 -30.23 11.26 -3.96
N GLU A 249 -28.98 10.79 -3.95
CA GLU A 249 -27.94 11.09 -4.93
C GLU A 249 -27.78 9.94 -5.93
N ILE A 250 -27.35 10.27 -7.14
CA ILE A 250 -27.03 9.27 -8.16
C ILE A 250 -25.75 8.53 -7.77
N VAL A 251 -25.63 7.27 -8.16
CA VAL A 251 -24.40 6.50 -7.97
C VAL A 251 -23.23 7.17 -8.68
N ASP A 252 -22.07 7.22 -8.02
CA ASP A 252 -20.80 7.56 -8.65
C ASP A 252 -20.15 6.29 -9.18
N ASN A 253 -19.96 6.21 -10.50
CA ASN A 253 -19.36 5.05 -11.16
C ASN A 253 -17.83 5.15 -11.27
N SER A 254 -17.21 6.14 -10.63
CA SER A 254 -15.76 6.30 -10.58
C SER A 254 -15.11 5.31 -9.61
N PHE A 255 -15.91 4.55 -8.85
CA PHE A 255 -15.50 3.56 -7.86
C PHE A 255 -16.09 2.19 -8.18
N VAL A 256 -15.41 1.12 -7.76
CA VAL A 256 -15.86 -0.26 -8.00
C VAL A 256 -17.12 -0.63 -7.21
N GLY A 257 -17.37 0.07 -6.10
CA GLY A 257 -18.56 -0.13 -5.27
C GLY A 257 -18.73 0.94 -4.21
N GLY A 258 -19.87 0.88 -3.51
CA GLY A 258 -20.23 1.80 -2.43
C GLY A 258 -20.96 3.05 -2.91
N LEU A 259 -21.46 3.83 -1.94
CA LEU A 259 -22.23 5.07 -2.14
C LEU A 259 -21.59 6.27 -1.42
N GLY A 260 -20.40 6.10 -0.84
CA GLY A 260 -19.69 7.16 -0.13
C GLY A 260 -20.25 7.51 1.25
N THR A 261 -21.11 6.68 1.83
CA THR A 261 -21.63 6.86 3.21
C THR A 261 -20.85 5.98 4.19
N GLU A 262 -20.95 6.24 5.49
CA GLU A 262 -20.25 5.45 6.51
C GLU A 262 -20.55 3.94 6.44
N GLU A 263 -21.81 3.58 6.21
CA GLU A 263 -22.25 2.18 6.08
C GLU A 263 -21.96 1.57 4.70
N THR A 264 -21.73 2.40 3.68
CA THR A 264 -21.43 1.97 2.30
C THR A 264 -20.33 2.85 1.69
N PRO A 265 -19.09 2.78 2.21
CA PRO A 265 -18.00 3.62 1.73
C PRO A 265 -17.66 3.30 0.28
N TYR A 266 -17.21 4.29 -0.47
CA TYR A 266 -16.66 4.07 -1.81
C TYR A 266 -15.44 3.16 -1.72
N GLN A 267 -15.42 2.12 -2.54
CA GLN A 267 -14.33 1.15 -2.59
C GLN A 267 -13.30 1.55 -3.64
N ILE A 268 -12.04 1.52 -3.25
CA ILE A 268 -10.88 1.89 -4.06
C ILE A 268 -9.95 0.69 -4.15
N SER A 269 -9.57 0.31 -5.37
CA SER A 269 -8.73 -0.85 -5.69
C SER A 269 -7.54 -0.49 -6.58
N ASN A 270 -7.50 0.73 -7.11
CA ASN A 270 -6.44 1.20 -8.00
C ASN A 270 -6.26 2.73 -7.94
N ALA A 271 -5.19 3.22 -8.57
CA ALA A 271 -4.83 4.63 -8.57
C ALA A 271 -5.86 5.55 -9.26
N ASP A 272 -6.54 5.08 -10.32
CA ASP A 272 -7.57 5.87 -11.02
C ASP A 272 -8.81 6.13 -10.15
N GLU A 273 -9.25 5.11 -9.41
CA GLU A 273 -10.30 5.21 -8.39
C GLU A 273 -9.85 6.11 -7.24
N PHE A 274 -8.60 5.98 -6.78
CA PHE A 274 -8.05 6.83 -5.73
C PHE A 274 -8.11 8.31 -6.13
N LYS A 275 -7.68 8.66 -7.36
CA LYS A 275 -7.73 10.03 -7.91
C LYS A 275 -9.15 10.61 -8.04
N SER A 276 -10.19 9.78 -7.89
CA SER A 276 -11.58 10.20 -7.95
C SER A 276 -12.16 10.58 -6.58
N ILE A 277 -11.36 10.51 -5.50
CA ILE A 277 -11.73 11.05 -4.18
C ILE A 277 -12.12 12.53 -4.31
N THR A 278 -13.25 12.88 -3.72
CA THR A 278 -13.78 14.25 -3.70
C THR A 278 -14.23 14.65 -2.29
N SER A 279 -14.40 15.95 -2.08
CA SER A 279 -14.89 16.50 -0.81
C SER A 279 -16.34 16.10 -0.49
N GLY A 280 -16.62 15.96 0.79
CA GLY A 280 -17.97 15.95 1.36
C GLY A 280 -18.38 17.32 1.89
N THR A 281 -19.43 17.33 2.70
CA THR A 281 -19.85 18.51 3.48
C THR A 281 -19.84 18.18 4.97
N SER A 282 -19.86 19.19 5.84
CA SER A 282 -19.86 18.99 7.30
C SER A 282 -21.05 18.16 7.83
N ASP A 283 -22.16 18.12 7.08
CA ASP A 283 -23.36 17.32 7.39
C ASP A 283 -23.43 15.99 6.63
N LYS A 284 -22.58 15.81 5.61
CA LYS A 284 -22.51 14.62 4.75
C LYS A 284 -21.06 14.38 4.34
N MET A 285 -20.29 13.84 5.28
CA MET A 285 -18.92 13.42 4.98
C MET A 285 -18.94 12.32 3.91
N LYS A 286 -17.89 12.26 3.09
CA LYS A 286 -17.68 11.14 2.16
C LYS A 286 -16.76 10.10 2.78
N TYR A 287 -17.08 8.83 2.60
CA TYR A 287 -16.35 7.72 3.19
C TYR A 287 -15.76 6.85 2.08
N TYR A 288 -14.49 6.51 2.23
CA TYR A 288 -13.70 5.73 1.28
C TYR A 288 -12.98 4.60 2.02
N VAL A 289 -12.86 3.45 1.35
CA VAL A 289 -12.08 2.30 1.83
C VAL A 289 -11.15 1.81 0.74
N LEU A 290 -9.91 1.49 1.11
CA LEU A 290 -9.05 0.70 0.25
C LEU A 290 -9.44 -0.78 0.34
N THR A 291 -9.44 -1.44 -0.81
CA THR A 291 -9.69 -2.88 -0.96
C THR A 291 -8.47 -3.62 -1.51
N GLU A 292 -7.48 -2.88 -1.98
CA GLU A 292 -6.20 -3.36 -2.49
C GLU A 292 -5.11 -2.31 -2.16
N ASP A 293 -3.86 -2.74 -2.25
CA ASP A 293 -2.72 -1.83 -2.19
C ASP A 293 -2.70 -0.88 -3.40
N ILE A 294 -2.41 0.39 -3.16
CA ILE A 294 -2.38 1.40 -4.22
C ILE A 294 -0.93 1.80 -4.49
N HIS A 295 -0.52 1.61 -5.73
CA HIS A 295 0.79 2.01 -6.23
C HIS A 295 0.64 3.12 -7.26
N PHE A 296 1.31 4.25 -7.03
CA PHE A 296 1.27 5.43 -7.88
C PHE A 296 2.48 5.49 -8.80
N VAL A 297 2.25 5.95 -10.03
CA VAL A 297 3.27 6.25 -11.03
C VAL A 297 3.35 7.75 -11.30
N GLU A 298 4.39 8.23 -11.97
CA GLU A 298 4.60 9.65 -12.27
C GLU A 298 3.37 10.30 -12.94
N SER A 299 2.68 9.56 -13.83
CA SER A 299 1.49 10.06 -14.52
C SER A 299 0.25 10.21 -13.65
N ASP A 300 0.26 9.70 -12.41
CA ASP A 300 -0.85 9.85 -11.47
C ASP A 300 -0.86 11.22 -10.78
N PHE A 301 0.24 11.96 -10.85
CA PHE A 301 0.37 13.27 -10.22
C PHE A 301 0.03 14.38 -11.23
N VAL A 302 -0.86 15.29 -10.84
CA VAL A 302 -1.40 16.37 -11.70
C VAL A 302 -0.36 17.45 -11.96
N SER A 303 0.54 17.66 -10.99
CA SER A 303 1.77 18.43 -11.13
C SER A 303 2.95 17.52 -10.79
N ASN A 304 4.19 17.94 -11.06
CA ASN A 304 5.39 17.21 -10.62
C ASN A 304 5.51 17.04 -9.08
N TYR A 305 4.48 17.44 -8.31
CA TYR A 305 4.48 17.50 -6.85
C TYR A 305 3.21 16.96 -6.19
N PHE A 306 2.02 17.14 -6.77
CA PHE A 306 0.74 16.86 -6.10
C PHE A 306 -0.08 15.84 -6.87
N MET A 307 -0.63 14.86 -6.15
CA MET A 307 -1.71 14.04 -6.66
C MET A 307 -3.03 14.80 -6.61
N PHE A 308 -3.37 15.30 -5.43
CA PHE A 308 -4.46 16.26 -5.25
C PHE A 308 -3.88 17.66 -5.05
N GLU A 309 -3.88 18.47 -6.11
CA GLU A 309 -3.49 19.89 -6.00
C GLU A 309 -4.60 20.71 -5.30
N GLU A 310 -5.85 20.29 -5.44
CA GLU A 310 -7.00 20.94 -4.81
C GLU A 310 -7.16 20.58 -3.33
N THR A 311 -7.81 21.48 -2.59
CA THR A 311 -8.17 21.24 -1.18
C THR A 311 -9.34 20.26 -1.11
N LEU A 312 -9.16 19.17 -0.37
CA LEU A 312 -10.22 18.23 -0.05
C LEU A 312 -10.78 18.48 1.35
N GLU A 313 -12.09 18.24 1.50
CA GLU A 313 -12.81 18.55 2.73
C GLU A 313 -13.75 17.42 3.18
N ASN A 314 -13.92 17.28 4.49
CA ASN A 314 -15.00 16.49 5.11
C ASN A 314 -15.08 15.04 4.58
N PHE A 315 -14.01 14.26 4.75
CA PHE A 315 -13.98 12.87 4.30
C PHE A 315 -13.25 11.93 5.27
N VAL A 316 -13.58 10.64 5.18
CA VAL A 316 -12.88 9.55 5.85
C VAL A 316 -12.26 8.64 4.79
N LEU A 317 -10.97 8.38 4.89
CA LEU A 317 -10.26 7.35 4.13
C LEU A 317 -9.76 6.28 5.10
N ASP A 318 -10.30 5.07 4.99
CA ASP A 318 -9.86 3.91 5.77
C ASP A 318 -9.05 2.96 4.86
N GLY A 319 -7.77 2.85 5.13
CA GLY A 319 -6.86 1.99 4.37
C GLY A 319 -7.07 0.50 4.63
N GLN A 320 -7.82 0.09 5.64
CA GLN A 320 -8.00 -1.33 6.03
C GLN A 320 -6.70 -2.15 6.16
N GLY A 321 -5.58 -1.50 6.45
CA GLY A 321 -4.24 -2.09 6.52
C GLY A 321 -3.50 -2.18 5.17
N HIS A 322 -4.08 -1.66 4.08
CA HIS A 322 -3.45 -1.58 2.77
C HIS A 322 -2.38 -0.50 2.69
N ASN A 323 -1.59 -0.59 1.63
CA ASN A 323 -0.41 0.23 1.41
C ASN A 323 -0.67 1.34 0.38
N LEU A 324 -0.16 2.55 0.63
CA LEU A 324 0.11 3.56 -0.40
C LEU A 324 1.61 3.57 -0.71
N SER A 325 1.94 3.53 -1.99
CA SER A 325 3.33 3.53 -2.47
C SER A 325 3.46 4.30 -3.78
N THR A 326 4.68 4.65 -4.16
CA THR A 326 4.97 5.31 -5.43
C THR A 326 6.19 4.66 -6.10
N GLU A 327 6.32 4.82 -7.42
CA GLU A 327 7.57 4.53 -8.12
C GLU A 327 8.65 5.58 -7.83
N SER A 328 9.92 5.21 -8.01
CA SER A 328 11.06 6.12 -7.83
C SER A 328 11.08 7.24 -8.87
N HIS A 329 11.45 8.43 -8.41
CA HIS A 329 11.83 9.62 -9.20
C HIS A 329 10.68 10.36 -9.90
N MET A 330 9.85 11.05 -9.11
CA MET A 330 9.18 12.23 -9.63
C MET A 330 10.19 13.37 -9.89
N ASP A 331 10.12 13.95 -11.08
CA ASP A 331 11.18 14.76 -11.67
C ASP A 331 11.29 16.18 -11.08
N ILE A 332 12.48 16.78 -11.22
CA ILE A 332 12.90 18.02 -10.55
C ILE A 332 12.14 19.24 -11.10
N TYR A 333 11.51 20.02 -10.21
CA TYR A 333 11.28 21.45 -10.45
C TYR A 333 11.79 22.26 -9.24
N ASP A 334 12.41 23.41 -9.51
CA ASP A 334 13.08 24.31 -8.52
C ASP A 334 14.24 23.73 -7.67
N GLY A 335 14.79 22.57 -8.05
CA GLY A 335 15.97 21.99 -7.39
C GLY A 335 15.69 21.24 -6.10
N VAL A 336 14.42 21.12 -5.68
CA VAL A 336 13.99 20.31 -4.53
C VAL A 336 12.87 19.39 -5.00
N LYS A 337 13.02 18.08 -4.78
CA LYS A 337 12.00 17.08 -5.15
C LYS A 337 11.00 17.00 -4.01
N HIS A 338 9.70 17.13 -4.23
CA HIS A 338 8.67 16.82 -3.22
C HIS A 338 7.50 16.13 -3.89
N THR A 339 6.87 15.17 -3.21
CA THR A 339 5.65 14.53 -3.72
C THR A 339 4.65 14.43 -2.59
N PHE A 340 3.44 14.90 -2.84
CA PHE A 340 2.36 15.00 -1.87
C PHE A 340 1.16 14.23 -2.40
N VAL A 341 0.60 13.35 -1.57
CA VAL A 341 -0.69 12.74 -1.88
C VAL A 341 -1.76 13.85 -1.82
N PHE A 342 -1.83 14.59 -0.71
CA PHE A 342 -2.83 15.64 -0.52
C PHE A 342 -2.23 17.04 -0.43
N GLY A 343 -2.69 17.97 -1.28
CA GLY A 343 -2.26 19.36 -1.30
C GLY A 343 -2.83 20.20 -0.15
N GLY A 344 -4.11 20.02 0.18
CA GLY A 344 -4.76 20.71 1.30
C GLY A 344 -5.90 19.89 1.89
N LEU A 345 -6.03 19.90 3.22
CA LEU A 345 -7.06 19.15 3.96
C LEU A 345 -7.76 20.09 4.93
N VAL A 346 -9.08 20.22 4.82
CA VAL A 346 -9.89 21.20 5.56
C VAL A 346 -11.22 20.58 6.03
N GLY A 347 -11.87 21.16 7.04
CA GLY A 347 -13.05 20.56 7.66
C GLY A 347 -12.68 19.36 8.52
N GLU A 348 -13.51 18.32 8.58
CA GLU A 348 -13.21 17.09 9.32
C GLU A 348 -12.63 16.03 8.38
N VAL A 349 -11.31 15.77 8.46
CA VAL A 349 -10.64 14.75 7.65
C VAL A 349 -10.07 13.66 8.55
N VAL A 350 -10.37 12.41 8.23
CA VAL A 350 -9.82 11.23 8.92
C VAL A 350 -9.16 10.32 7.89
N ILE A 351 -7.87 10.02 8.08
CA ILE A 351 -7.13 9.01 7.32
C ILE A 351 -6.67 7.97 8.32
N LYS A 352 -7.03 6.70 8.12
CA LYS A 352 -6.75 5.67 9.12
C LYS A 352 -6.41 4.29 8.56
N ASN A 353 -5.79 3.45 9.39
CA ASN A 353 -5.44 2.05 9.10
C ASN A 353 -4.69 1.91 7.76
N LEU A 354 -3.58 2.61 7.60
CA LEU A 354 -2.90 2.71 6.31
C LEU A 354 -1.39 2.65 6.50
N ASN A 355 -0.67 1.98 5.60
CA ASN A 355 0.79 2.09 5.57
C ASN A 355 1.25 2.97 4.41
N LEU A 356 2.16 3.90 4.70
CA LEU A 356 2.92 4.64 3.71
C LEU A 356 4.23 3.90 3.45
N ILE A 357 4.39 3.33 2.25
CA ILE A 357 5.61 2.63 1.85
C ILE A 357 6.61 3.65 1.31
N ILE A 358 7.74 3.78 2.00
CA ILE A 358 8.86 4.63 1.59
C ILE A 358 10.13 3.77 1.54
N ASN A 359 10.65 3.57 0.33
CA ASN A 359 11.89 2.82 0.08
C ASN A 359 13.09 3.76 -0.09
N SER A 360 14.31 3.21 -0.17
CA SER A 360 15.55 4.01 -0.14
C SER A 360 15.67 5.07 -1.24
N TYR A 361 14.94 4.91 -2.35
CA TYR A 361 14.88 5.85 -3.47
C TYR A 361 13.78 6.92 -3.34
N ASP A 362 12.86 6.78 -2.38
CA ASP A 362 11.66 7.62 -2.17
C ASP A 362 11.95 8.79 -1.24
N SER A 363 12.93 9.61 -1.63
CA SER A 363 13.36 10.74 -0.81
C SER A 363 12.27 11.74 -0.39
N TYR A 364 11.05 11.70 -0.98
CA TYR A 364 10.05 12.74 -0.76
C TYR A 364 8.59 12.34 -0.90
N PHE A 365 8.21 11.12 -0.52
CA PHE A 365 6.82 10.72 -0.50
C PHE A 365 6.16 11.16 0.82
N THR A 366 5.31 12.19 0.73
CA THR A 366 4.64 12.82 1.88
C THR A 366 3.13 12.68 1.75
N LEU A 367 2.45 12.33 2.84
CA LEU A 367 1.00 12.15 2.81
C LEU A 367 0.27 13.48 2.58
N ALA A 368 0.62 14.56 3.29
CA ALA A 368 -0.08 15.84 3.15
C ALA A 368 0.86 17.05 3.18
N TYR A 369 0.68 17.98 2.24
CA TYR A 369 1.33 19.29 2.27
C TYR A 369 0.69 20.21 3.34
N ASN A 370 -0.64 20.18 3.44
CA ASN A 370 -1.45 20.82 4.46
C ASN A 370 -1.19 22.33 4.70
N SER A 371 -0.91 23.08 3.63
CA SER A 371 -0.90 24.55 3.69
C SER A 371 -2.11 25.10 2.94
N THR A 372 -2.89 25.93 3.63
CA THR A 372 -3.87 26.81 2.99
C THR A 372 -3.51 28.25 3.29
N ASP A 373 -3.81 29.17 2.37
CA ASP A 373 -3.46 30.59 2.46
C ASP A 373 -4.09 31.34 3.66
N SER A 374 -4.96 30.67 4.43
CA SER A 374 -5.58 31.22 5.64
C SER A 374 -6.00 30.10 6.59
N HIS A 375 -5.71 30.22 7.90
CA HIS A 375 -6.25 29.31 8.92
C HIS A 375 -7.72 29.08 8.70
N VAL A 376 -8.08 27.81 8.47
CA VAL A 376 -9.47 27.42 8.48
C VAL A 376 -9.78 26.98 9.90
N LYS A 377 -10.19 27.97 10.69
CA LYS A 377 -10.70 27.74 12.04
C LYS A 377 -11.74 26.61 12.01
N ASP A 378 -11.71 25.74 13.02
CA ASP A 378 -12.61 24.59 13.17
C ASP A 378 -12.38 23.44 12.15
N SER A 379 -11.19 23.36 11.54
CA SER A 379 -10.75 22.20 10.75
C SER A 379 -9.87 21.26 11.57
N LYS A 380 -9.98 19.95 11.30
CA LYS A 380 -9.25 18.90 12.00
C LYS A 380 -8.83 17.79 11.03
N LEU A 381 -7.55 17.44 11.07
CA LEU A 381 -6.97 16.27 10.42
C LEU A 381 -6.69 15.21 11.49
N THR A 382 -7.20 14.01 11.32
CA THR A 382 -6.88 12.86 12.16
C THR A 382 -6.18 11.80 11.32
N LEU A 383 -4.96 11.45 11.70
CA LEU A 383 -4.22 10.31 11.21
C LEU A 383 -4.23 9.25 12.33
N GLU A 384 -4.83 8.08 12.08
CA GLU A 384 -5.02 7.02 13.07
C GLU A 384 -4.51 5.68 12.54
N CYS A 385 -3.57 5.02 13.21
CA CYS A 385 -2.95 3.78 12.70
C CYS A 385 -2.36 3.99 11.29
N VAL A 386 -1.61 5.07 11.10
CA VAL A 386 -0.91 5.38 9.85
C VAL A 386 0.58 5.18 10.06
N ASP A 387 1.13 4.09 9.51
CA ASP A 387 2.52 3.73 9.72
C ASP A 387 3.38 4.05 8.49
N VAL A 388 4.62 4.45 8.74
CA VAL A 388 5.62 4.66 7.69
C VAL A 388 6.60 3.49 7.73
N ILE A 389 6.55 2.65 6.71
CA ILE A 389 7.35 1.41 6.62
C ILE A 389 8.10 1.34 5.29
N SER A 390 9.06 0.43 5.22
CA SER A 390 9.76 0.10 3.97
C SER A 390 9.64 -1.38 3.66
N THR A 391 9.58 -1.69 2.37
CA THR A 391 9.71 -3.07 1.88
C THR A 391 11.17 -3.53 1.79
N GLU A 392 12.12 -2.59 1.88
CA GLU A 392 13.55 -2.85 1.86
C GLU A 392 14.10 -2.95 3.29
N GLU A 393 14.74 -4.08 3.60
CA GLU A 393 15.36 -4.27 4.92
C GLU A 393 16.46 -3.20 5.15
N GLY A 394 16.29 -2.41 6.21
CA GLY A 394 17.24 -1.36 6.56
C GLY A 394 17.28 -0.19 5.58
N ALA A 395 16.19 0.07 4.85
CA ALA A 395 16.08 1.20 3.94
C ALA A 395 16.55 2.50 4.60
N VAL A 396 17.39 3.24 3.86
CA VAL A 396 17.83 4.58 4.25
C VAL A 396 17.51 5.54 3.12
N VAL A 397 16.51 6.36 3.37
CA VAL A 397 16.04 7.40 2.47
C VAL A 397 17.02 8.57 2.54
N THR A 398 17.78 8.81 1.48
CA THR A 398 18.82 9.86 1.45
C THR A 398 18.47 10.96 0.46
N GLY A 399 18.47 12.21 0.89
CA GLY A 399 18.18 13.33 -0.02
C GLY A 399 18.26 14.71 0.63
N ASP A 400 18.02 15.73 -0.19
CA ASP A 400 17.69 17.10 0.17
C ASP A 400 16.32 17.20 0.85
N LEU A 401 16.17 16.64 2.07
CA LEU A 401 14.90 16.59 2.82
C LEU A 401 14.48 17.94 3.41
N TYR A 402 14.46 18.99 2.58
CA TYR A 402 14.14 20.35 2.95
C TYR A 402 12.75 20.46 3.59
N ASN A 403 12.71 20.80 4.89
CA ASN A 403 11.47 20.98 5.65
C ASN A 403 10.50 19.79 5.49
N ASN A 404 11.02 18.59 5.26
CA ASN A 404 10.19 17.45 4.89
C ASN A 404 9.84 16.57 6.08
N ALA A 405 8.73 15.84 5.95
CA ALA A 405 8.31 14.73 6.78
C ALA A 405 7.44 13.78 5.93
N PRO A 406 7.43 12.47 6.21
CA PRO A 406 6.56 11.51 5.52
C PRO A 406 5.06 11.75 5.79
N TYR A 407 4.68 12.31 6.95
CA TYR A 407 3.27 12.53 7.26
C TYR A 407 2.76 13.89 6.77
N VAL A 408 3.15 14.97 7.44
CA VAL A 408 2.58 16.30 7.21
C VAL A 408 3.68 17.31 6.99
N TYR A 409 3.55 18.12 5.96
CA TYR A 409 4.50 19.19 5.68
C TYR A 409 4.21 20.43 6.55
N TYR A 410 2.98 20.96 6.58
CA TYR A 410 2.61 22.14 7.39
C TYR A 410 1.55 21.90 8.47
N VAL A 411 1.63 22.67 9.57
CA VAL A 411 0.56 22.79 10.57
C VAL A 411 -0.29 24.01 10.25
N ASN A 412 -1.59 23.79 10.04
CA ASN A 412 -2.52 24.86 9.67
C ASN A 412 -3.93 24.74 10.29
N ASN A 413 -4.23 23.59 10.87
CA ASN A 413 -5.50 23.20 11.49
C ASN A 413 -5.18 22.19 12.61
N ASP A 414 -6.18 21.79 13.40
CA ASP A 414 -5.95 20.77 14.44
C ASP A 414 -5.47 19.47 13.79
N ILE A 415 -4.42 18.86 14.35
CA ILE A 415 -3.88 17.59 13.83
C ILE A 415 -3.75 16.59 14.96
N ASN A 416 -4.39 15.43 14.80
CA ASN A 416 -4.25 14.30 15.70
C ASN A 416 -3.46 13.20 14.99
N PHE A 417 -2.30 12.85 15.53
CA PHE A 417 -1.58 11.62 15.20
C PHE A 417 -1.87 10.61 16.31
N LEU A 418 -2.53 9.51 15.97
CA LEU A 418 -2.94 8.46 16.89
C LEU A 418 -2.34 7.14 16.40
N ASP A 419 -1.53 6.49 17.23
CA ASP A 419 -0.90 5.19 16.89
C ASP A 419 -0.18 5.24 15.52
N CYS A 420 0.63 6.28 15.27
CA CYS A 420 1.34 6.47 14.01
C CYS A 420 2.84 6.25 14.19
N ASP A 421 3.38 5.15 13.67
CA ASP A 421 4.77 4.76 13.89
C ASP A 421 5.66 4.94 12.65
N ASN A 422 6.92 5.31 12.90
CA ASN A 422 7.95 5.37 11.86
C ASN A 422 8.99 4.26 12.01
N TYR A 423 9.17 3.49 10.93
CA TYR A 423 10.17 2.42 10.82
C TYR A 423 11.25 2.69 9.77
N VAL A 424 11.15 3.81 9.02
CA VAL A 424 12.06 4.12 7.91
C VAL A 424 13.21 5.04 8.35
N ASN A 425 14.44 4.71 7.96
CA ASN A 425 15.61 5.53 8.27
C ASN A 425 15.77 6.66 7.26
N TYR A 426 16.26 7.82 7.71
CA TYR A 426 16.42 9.01 6.87
C TYR A 426 17.81 9.63 7.00
N THR A 427 18.34 10.16 5.91
CA THR A 427 19.57 10.95 5.84
C THR A 427 19.31 12.22 5.03
N SER A 428 19.13 13.35 5.72
CA SER A 428 19.01 14.67 5.09
C SER A 428 20.40 15.22 4.74
N THR A 429 20.63 15.56 3.48
CA THR A 429 21.90 16.14 3.01
C THR A 429 21.94 17.67 3.09
N GLN A 430 20.87 18.32 3.55
CA GLN A 430 20.82 19.80 3.60
C GLN A 430 21.40 20.38 4.87
N ALA A 431 22.50 21.13 4.72
CA ALA A 431 23.21 21.74 5.85
C ALA A 431 22.49 22.93 6.49
N GLU A 432 21.65 23.63 5.73
CA GLU A 432 21.03 24.89 6.18
C GLU A 432 19.56 24.73 6.59
N ARG A 433 19.04 23.50 6.58
CA ARG A 433 17.61 23.23 6.61
C ARG A 433 17.22 22.21 7.67
N TYR A 434 15.91 21.94 7.73
CA TYR A 434 15.25 21.20 8.79
C TYR A 434 14.63 19.92 8.23
N TYR A 435 14.61 18.84 9.01
CA TYR A 435 13.89 17.62 8.70
C TYR A 435 13.21 17.10 9.97
N ALA A 436 12.03 16.50 9.84
CA ALA A 436 11.38 15.81 10.94
C ALA A 436 10.59 14.59 10.47
N ILE A 437 10.13 13.79 11.44
CA ILE A 437 9.40 12.56 11.16
C ILE A 437 7.91 12.86 10.95
N TYR A 438 7.29 13.68 11.80
CA TYR A 438 5.84 13.91 11.72
C TYR A 438 5.48 15.21 10.99
N VAL A 439 6.04 16.34 11.41
CA VAL A 439 5.77 17.66 10.83
C VAL A 439 7.06 18.27 10.30
N GLY A 440 7.18 18.35 8.98
CA GLY A 440 8.43 18.73 8.33
C GLY A 440 8.76 20.23 8.38
N ALA A 441 7.77 21.07 8.07
CA ALA A 441 7.93 22.49 7.82
C ALA A 441 7.33 23.36 8.93
N TYR A 442 6.83 24.54 8.57
CA TYR A 442 6.47 25.60 9.51
C TYR A 442 5.22 25.26 10.33
N ASP A 443 5.29 25.66 11.60
CA ASP A 443 4.12 26.02 12.37
C ASP A 443 3.71 27.46 12.03
N VAL A 444 2.80 27.62 11.08
CA VAL A 444 2.36 28.93 10.56
C VAL A 444 1.03 29.38 11.18
N CYS A 445 0.67 28.89 12.37
CA CYS A 445 -0.68 29.12 12.91
C CYS A 445 -0.88 30.42 13.72
N ASN A 446 -1.84 31.25 13.31
CA ASN A 446 -2.44 32.25 14.19
C ASN A 446 -3.28 31.51 15.24
N GLN A 447 -2.94 31.68 16.52
CA GLN A 447 -3.65 31.24 17.74
C GLN A 447 -4.83 30.26 17.61
N GLY A 448 -4.74 29.13 18.31
CA GLY A 448 -5.87 28.24 18.59
C GLY A 448 -5.93 26.95 17.76
N VAL A 449 -4.77 26.44 17.36
CA VAL A 449 -4.59 25.10 16.77
C VAL A 449 -3.93 24.19 17.80
N THR A 450 -4.41 22.95 17.89
CA THR A 450 -3.80 21.89 18.71
C THR A 450 -3.23 20.78 17.83
N VAL A 451 -2.00 20.37 18.11
CA VAL A 451 -1.37 19.18 17.51
C VAL A 451 -1.14 18.15 18.61
N THR A 452 -1.81 17.01 18.50
CA THR A 452 -1.70 15.91 19.45
C THR A 452 -0.95 14.74 18.82
N PHE A 453 0.05 14.23 19.54
CA PHE A 453 0.72 12.96 19.27
C PHE A 453 0.37 11.99 20.40
N GLU A 454 -0.32 10.90 20.08
CA GLU A 454 -0.68 9.85 21.02
C GLU A 454 -0.19 8.50 20.50
N ASN A 455 0.63 7.81 21.32
CA ASN A 455 1.22 6.50 20.99
C ASN A 455 1.97 6.47 19.64
N CYS A 456 2.67 7.55 19.29
CA CYS A 456 3.41 7.67 18.04
C CYS A 456 4.90 7.44 18.29
N ASP A 457 5.44 6.31 17.83
CA ASP A 457 6.81 5.91 18.10
C ASP A 457 7.73 6.02 16.87
N ASN A 458 8.99 6.38 17.12
CA ASN A 458 10.05 6.29 16.11
C ASN A 458 11.00 5.14 16.44
N TYR A 459 11.07 4.15 15.56
CA TYR A 459 12.00 3.03 15.63
C TYR A 459 13.25 3.23 14.78
N ALA A 460 13.26 4.24 13.91
CA ALA A 460 14.29 4.41 12.89
C ALA A 460 15.37 5.42 13.25
N ASN A 461 16.46 5.39 12.48
CA ASN A 461 17.55 6.34 12.57
C ASN A 461 17.36 7.50 11.59
N VAL A 462 17.44 8.72 12.10
CA VAL A 462 17.33 9.96 11.34
C VAL A 462 18.61 10.76 11.52
N THR A 463 19.30 11.03 10.41
CA THR A 463 20.50 11.87 10.39
C THR A 463 20.30 13.06 9.45
N GLY A 464 20.90 14.21 9.77
CA GLY A 464 20.78 15.40 8.95
C GLY A 464 22.02 16.28 8.98
N ALA A 465 22.42 16.79 7.81
CA ALA A 465 23.49 17.78 7.70
C ALA A 465 23.11 19.13 8.34
N GLY A 466 21.83 19.38 8.62
CA GLY A 466 21.30 20.59 9.25
C GLY A 466 20.69 20.30 10.63
N TYR A 467 19.41 20.65 10.80
CA TYR A 467 18.63 20.37 12.01
C TYR A 467 17.69 19.18 11.79
N THR A 468 17.53 18.34 12.81
CA THR A 468 16.63 17.18 12.77
C THR A 468 15.74 17.12 14.00
N ALA A 469 14.47 16.81 13.84
CA ALA A 469 13.55 16.62 14.96
C ALA A 469 12.69 15.36 14.81
N MET A 470 12.03 14.95 15.89
CA MET A 470 11.00 13.91 15.82
C MET A 470 9.66 14.53 15.36
N PHE A 471 9.10 15.41 16.17
CA PHE A 471 7.73 15.90 16.01
C PHE A 471 7.64 17.08 15.04
N VAL A 472 8.45 18.13 15.21
CA VAL A 472 8.36 19.36 14.40
C VAL A 472 9.75 19.84 13.97
N GLY A 473 9.97 19.92 12.66
CA GLY A 473 11.27 20.26 12.07
C GLY A 473 11.63 21.74 12.16
N ASN A 474 10.67 22.64 11.93
CA ASN A 474 10.95 24.07 11.76
C ASN A 474 9.91 24.96 12.46
N SER A 475 10.39 25.96 13.20
CA SER A 475 9.54 26.84 14.00
C SER A 475 9.33 28.25 13.44
N ASN A 476 10.16 28.74 12.49
CA ASN A 476 10.23 30.05 11.78
C ASN A 476 9.66 31.36 12.39
N LEU A 477 9.13 31.36 13.60
CA LEU A 477 8.48 32.46 14.29
C LEU A 477 9.09 32.54 15.68
N ALA A 478 9.59 33.73 16.04
CA ALA A 478 10.13 33.98 17.37
C ALA A 478 9.02 34.30 18.39
N ASP A 479 7.80 34.56 17.91
CA ASP A 479 6.65 34.90 18.74
C ASP A 479 5.91 33.62 19.14
N SER A 480 5.98 33.29 20.44
CA SER A 480 5.32 32.10 20.99
C SER A 480 3.79 32.12 20.88
N SER A 481 3.19 33.29 20.60
CA SER A 481 1.75 33.42 20.39
C SER A 481 1.28 33.04 18.99
N MET A 482 2.21 32.61 18.13
CA MET A 482 1.96 32.15 16.75
C MET A 482 2.36 30.67 16.55
N HIS A 483 2.38 29.89 17.62
CA HIS A 483 2.61 28.45 17.57
C HIS A 483 1.34 27.70 17.94
N ALA A 484 1.21 26.48 17.42
CA ALA A 484 0.21 25.51 17.84
C ALA A 484 0.48 25.08 19.29
N GLU A 485 -0.57 24.62 19.96
CA GLU A 485 -0.44 23.92 21.24
C GLU A 485 -0.10 22.45 20.96
N TYR A 486 1.01 21.97 21.51
CA TYR A 486 1.47 20.59 21.31
C TYR A 486 1.19 19.72 22.53
N GLU A 487 0.57 18.57 22.30
CA GLU A 487 0.34 17.54 23.31
C GLU A 487 1.05 16.24 22.90
N VAL A 488 1.91 15.71 23.77
CA VAL A 488 2.62 14.45 23.54
C VAL A 488 2.25 13.44 24.63
N ILE A 489 1.64 12.33 24.22
CA ILE A 489 1.09 11.30 25.09
C ILE A 489 1.68 9.95 24.67
N ASN A 490 2.42 9.29 25.56
CA ASN A 490 2.98 7.94 25.35
C ASN A 490 3.78 7.75 24.04
N CYS A 491 4.40 8.79 23.52
CA CYS A 491 5.24 8.71 22.31
C CYS A 491 6.70 8.50 22.68
N TYR A 492 7.40 7.66 21.93
CA TYR A 492 8.79 7.32 22.19
C TYR A 492 9.70 7.36 20.96
N ASN A 493 10.86 7.99 21.10
CA ASN A 493 11.97 7.77 20.19
C ASN A 493 12.79 6.57 20.71
N TYR A 494 12.80 5.45 19.97
CA TYR A 494 13.68 4.31 20.21
C TYR A 494 14.95 4.32 19.35
N GLY A 495 14.89 5.01 18.21
CA GLY A 495 16.02 5.13 17.28
C GLY A 495 17.01 6.25 17.63
N THR A 496 17.80 6.64 16.63
CA THR A 496 18.81 7.71 16.72
C THR A 496 18.35 8.93 15.94
N ILE A 497 18.31 10.13 16.54
CA ILE A 497 18.05 11.40 15.84
C ILE A 497 19.27 12.31 15.97
N GLN A 498 19.86 12.68 14.84
CA GLN A 498 21.13 13.40 14.78
C GLN A 498 21.13 14.50 13.71
N GLY A 499 21.56 15.70 14.09
CA GLY A 499 21.68 16.85 13.19
C GLY A 499 23.01 17.58 13.38
N ALA A 500 23.67 18.00 12.30
CA ALA A 500 24.94 18.74 12.39
C ALA A 500 24.83 20.06 13.15
N LYS A 501 23.68 20.73 13.03
CA LYS A 501 23.40 22.01 13.69
C LYS A 501 22.59 21.86 14.96
N GLY A 502 21.85 20.76 15.11
CA GLY A 502 21.12 20.41 16.32
C GLY A 502 20.11 19.28 16.09
N ALA A 503 19.80 18.55 17.15
CA ALA A 503 18.75 17.54 17.14
C ALA A 503 17.94 17.57 18.43
N ALA A 504 16.64 17.31 18.34
CA ALA A 504 15.71 17.36 19.46
C ALA A 504 14.39 16.62 19.16
N LEU A 505 13.45 16.62 20.09
CA LEU A 505 12.08 16.17 19.82
C LEU A 505 11.31 17.22 19.01
N PHE A 506 11.49 18.49 19.34
CA PHE A 506 10.96 19.65 18.63
C PHE A 506 12.07 20.56 18.11
N SER A 507 11.78 21.39 17.11
CA SER A 507 12.70 22.35 16.49
C SER A 507 13.64 23.05 17.50
N VAL A 508 14.93 23.08 17.17
CA VAL A 508 16.03 23.69 17.96
C VAL A 508 16.65 24.92 17.29
N ASN A 509 15.94 25.56 16.36
CA ASN A 509 16.43 26.81 15.80
C ASN A 509 16.50 27.90 16.89
N GLU A 510 17.45 28.83 16.76
CA GLU A 510 17.79 29.81 17.79
C GLU A 510 16.68 30.85 18.08
N ALA A 511 15.53 30.79 17.39
CA ALA A 511 14.52 31.85 17.40
C ALA A 511 13.35 31.62 18.38
N SER A 512 13.03 30.38 18.76
CA SER A 512 11.80 30.10 19.53
C SER A 512 12.09 29.52 20.92
N ILE A 513 11.83 30.31 21.96
CA ILE A 513 11.88 29.88 23.38
C ILE A 513 10.83 28.78 23.64
N TYR A 514 9.70 28.82 22.93
CA TYR A 514 8.58 27.90 23.12
C TYR A 514 8.98 26.43 22.87
N PHE A 515 9.67 26.16 21.76
CA PHE A 515 10.12 24.78 21.49
C PHE A 515 11.24 24.32 22.42
N ALA A 516 12.02 25.24 23.01
CA ALA A 516 12.97 24.88 24.07
C ALA A 516 12.23 24.40 25.34
N GLU A 517 11.14 25.06 25.73
CA GLU A 517 10.29 24.65 26.85
C GLU A 517 9.63 23.29 26.60
N LEU A 518 9.13 23.04 25.38
CA LEU A 518 8.57 21.74 24.99
C LEU A 518 9.65 20.63 25.03
N ASN A 519 10.85 20.92 24.54
CA ASN A 519 11.96 19.98 24.63
C ASN A 519 12.34 19.68 26.09
N GLU A 520 12.40 20.67 26.98
CA GLU A 520 12.63 20.45 28.42
C GLU A 520 11.53 19.58 29.04
N LEU A 521 10.27 19.82 28.66
CA LEU A 521 9.11 19.09 29.17
C LEU A 521 9.11 17.61 28.75
N TYR A 522 9.36 17.31 27.47
CA TYR A 522 9.12 15.98 26.90
C TYR A 522 10.36 15.11 26.74
N THR A 523 11.58 15.66 26.70
CA THR A 523 12.79 14.86 26.42
C THR A 523 12.98 13.71 27.40
N SER A 524 12.72 13.93 28.69
CA SER A 524 12.94 12.90 29.72
C SER A 524 11.90 11.75 29.68
N SER A 525 10.69 12.01 29.20
CA SER A 525 9.61 11.02 29.12
C SER A 525 9.60 10.29 27.79
N ALA A 526 9.80 11.00 26.68
CA ALA A 526 9.65 10.50 25.31
C ALA A 526 10.94 9.99 24.67
N ASN A 527 12.14 10.43 25.07
CA ASN A 527 13.37 9.89 24.46
C ASN A 527 13.83 8.61 25.16
N LYS A 528 13.80 7.46 24.46
CA LYS A 528 14.33 6.17 24.92
C LYS A 528 15.61 5.74 24.18
N GLY A 529 15.83 6.28 22.99
CA GLY A 529 17.01 6.11 22.16
C GLY A 529 17.99 7.28 22.32
N TYR A 530 18.64 7.66 21.22
CA TYR A 530 19.62 8.75 21.21
C TYR A 530 19.08 9.96 20.45
N ILE A 531 19.24 11.14 21.05
CA ILE A 531 19.04 12.43 20.38
C ILE A 531 20.26 13.28 20.69
N GLY A 532 20.92 13.81 19.68
CA GLY A 532 22.08 14.66 19.90
C GLY A 532 22.55 15.36 18.65
N GLN A 533 23.18 16.52 18.83
CA GLN A 533 23.91 17.15 17.75
C GLN A 533 25.01 16.17 17.28
N MET A 534 25.23 16.08 15.97
CA MET A 534 26.33 15.28 15.45
C MET A 534 27.69 15.74 16.00
N ALA A 535 27.82 16.95 16.55
CA ALA A 535 29.04 17.37 17.21
C ALA A 535 29.27 16.62 18.54
N VAL A 536 30.39 15.92 18.64
CA VAL A 536 31.01 15.69 19.96
C VAL A 536 31.45 17.06 20.48
N GLU A 537 31.07 17.44 21.70
CA GLU A 537 31.39 18.78 22.22
C GLU A 537 32.92 19.02 22.22
N GLY A 538 33.33 20.16 21.65
CA GLY A 538 34.74 20.52 21.45
C GLY A 538 35.54 19.57 20.55
N PHE A 539 34.86 18.88 19.63
CA PHE A 539 35.53 18.21 18.51
C PHE A 539 36.17 19.26 17.60
N THR A 540 37.50 19.25 17.51
CA THR A 540 38.23 20.03 16.51
C THR A 540 39.11 19.11 15.71
N TYR A 541 39.39 19.48 14.46
CA TYR A 541 40.30 18.71 13.64
C TYR A 541 41.17 19.64 12.80
N SER A 542 42.30 19.11 12.35
CA SER A 542 43.15 19.76 11.37
C SER A 542 43.63 18.73 10.37
N ILE A 543 43.64 19.13 9.10
CA ILE A 543 44.17 18.33 8.00
C ILE A 543 45.53 18.92 7.61
N GLU A 544 46.57 18.10 7.62
CA GLU A 544 47.91 18.47 7.16
C GLU A 544 48.47 17.34 6.27
N GLY A 545 48.32 17.50 4.96
CA GLY A 545 48.71 16.46 4.00
C GLY A 545 47.87 15.19 4.16
N ASP A 546 48.52 14.06 4.43
CA ASP A 546 47.91 12.74 4.61
C ASP A 546 47.48 12.47 6.06
N LYS A 547 47.40 13.51 6.90
CA LYS A 547 47.09 13.39 8.33
C LYS A 547 45.87 14.20 8.71
N ILE A 548 45.00 13.54 9.47
CA ILE A 548 43.83 14.14 10.10
C ILE A 548 44.05 14.03 11.60
N SER A 549 44.39 15.14 12.22
CA SER A 549 44.45 15.24 13.67
C SER A 549 43.08 15.61 14.20
N TYR A 550 42.66 14.98 15.29
CA TYR A 550 41.43 15.33 15.99
C TYR A 550 41.73 15.68 17.45
N GLN A 551 40.89 16.52 18.03
CA GLN A 551 40.77 16.74 19.46
C GLN A 551 39.30 16.61 19.84
N ILE A 552 39.04 16.03 21.00
CA ILE A 552 37.72 15.87 21.60
C ILE A 552 37.82 16.43 23.01
N SER A 553 36.93 17.36 23.36
CA SER A 553 36.99 18.01 24.67
C SER A 553 36.33 17.19 25.78
N ASP A 554 35.34 16.35 25.44
CA ASP A 554 34.71 15.39 26.36
C ASP A 554 34.79 13.96 25.80
N MET A 555 35.55 13.11 26.50
CA MET A 555 35.75 11.69 26.15
C MET A 555 34.79 10.75 26.87
N THR A 556 33.83 11.29 27.63
CA THR A 556 32.89 10.49 28.43
C THR A 556 32.08 9.57 27.51
N ASN A 557 32.05 8.28 27.84
CA ASN A 557 31.37 7.21 27.10
C ASN A 557 31.93 6.86 25.71
N ILE A 558 32.97 7.53 25.19
CA ILE A 558 33.58 7.19 23.90
C ILE A 558 34.49 5.97 24.05
N SER A 559 34.19 4.90 23.30
CA SER A 559 34.96 3.65 23.26
C SER A 559 35.80 3.50 21.98
N SER A 560 35.35 4.14 20.89
CA SER A 560 35.95 4.03 19.56
C SER A 560 35.73 5.29 18.74
N ILE A 561 36.68 5.57 17.84
CA ILE A 561 36.54 6.60 16.80
C ILE A 561 36.81 5.98 15.44
N TYR A 562 35.93 6.25 14.48
CA TYR A 562 36.02 5.80 13.10
C TYR A 562 36.31 6.99 12.19
N LEU A 563 37.35 6.92 11.37
CA LEU A 563 37.50 7.79 10.21
C LEU A 563 36.92 7.08 8.99
N THR A 564 35.86 7.60 8.39
CA THR A 564 35.29 7.06 7.15
C THR A 564 35.55 8.02 5.98
N LEU A 565 36.19 7.57 4.91
CA LEU A 565 36.33 8.35 3.66
C LEU A 565 35.36 7.80 2.61
N SER A 566 34.57 8.66 1.97
CA SER A 566 33.68 8.28 0.86
C SER A 566 34.19 8.86 -0.46
N ALA A 567 34.28 8.03 -1.50
CA ALA A 567 34.63 8.44 -2.85
C ALA A 567 33.59 7.93 -3.85
N SER A 568 33.12 8.79 -4.75
CA SER A 568 32.18 8.39 -5.82
C SER A 568 32.94 7.90 -7.04
N ILE A 569 32.54 6.73 -7.53
CA ILE A 569 33.07 6.11 -8.75
C ILE A 569 31.99 6.12 -9.82
N ILE A 570 32.32 6.60 -11.00
CA ILE A 570 31.46 6.62 -12.17
C ILE A 570 32.15 5.83 -13.29
N TYR A 571 31.45 4.87 -13.85
CA TYR A 571 31.90 4.11 -15.00
C TYR A 571 31.30 4.67 -16.29
N TYR A 572 32.18 4.94 -17.25
CA TYR A 572 31.84 5.52 -18.54
C TYR A 572 32.06 4.51 -19.66
N GLU A 573 31.07 4.38 -20.52
CA GLU A 573 31.17 3.66 -21.78
C GLU A 573 30.92 4.64 -22.93
N ASN A 574 31.88 4.73 -23.87
CA ASN A 574 31.82 5.68 -24.99
C ASN A 574 31.58 7.16 -24.60
N GLY A 575 31.98 7.55 -23.40
CA GLY A 575 31.82 8.92 -22.88
C GLY A 575 30.48 9.20 -22.18
N VAL A 576 29.61 8.19 -22.06
CA VAL A 576 28.35 8.27 -21.30
C VAL A 576 28.53 7.55 -19.97
N ALA A 577 28.05 8.14 -18.87
CA ALA A 577 28.03 7.46 -17.57
C ALA A 577 26.96 6.36 -17.61
N VAL A 578 27.37 5.11 -17.41
CA VAL A 578 26.45 3.95 -17.49
C VAL A 578 26.32 3.20 -16.16
N ALA A 579 27.20 3.49 -15.19
CA ALA A 579 27.04 3.03 -13.81
C ALA A 579 27.73 4.00 -12.83
N SER A 580 27.23 4.08 -11.60
CA SER A 580 27.84 4.83 -10.51
C SER A 580 27.82 4.04 -9.20
N GLY A 581 28.79 4.29 -8.33
CA GLY A 581 28.85 3.72 -6.98
C GLY A 581 29.59 4.64 -6.01
N SER A 582 29.60 4.27 -4.74
CA SER A 582 30.42 4.93 -3.71
C SER A 582 31.31 3.90 -3.02
N VAL A 583 32.52 4.33 -2.66
CA VAL A 583 33.50 3.54 -1.93
C VAL A 583 33.72 4.18 -0.58
N LYS A 584 33.46 3.42 0.49
CA LYS A 584 33.71 3.85 1.87
C LYS A 584 34.95 3.15 2.41
N PHE A 585 35.86 3.91 2.99
CA PHE A 585 37.05 3.42 3.68
C PHE A 585 36.94 3.76 5.14
N THR A 586 36.98 2.79 6.05
CA THR A 586 36.89 3.05 7.49
C THR A 586 38.17 2.64 8.20
N GLU A 587 38.80 3.59 8.88
CA GLU A 587 39.92 3.38 9.81
C GLU A 587 39.41 3.54 11.25
N THR A 588 39.83 2.66 12.15
CA THR A 588 39.29 2.59 13.51
C THR A 588 40.38 2.81 14.56
N ILE A 589 40.10 3.67 15.54
CA ILE A 589 40.85 3.76 16.79
C ILE A 589 40.00 3.15 17.90
N SER A 590 40.41 1.97 18.36
CA SER A 590 39.88 1.37 19.59
C SER A 590 40.60 1.97 20.79
N GLU A 591 39.86 2.36 21.83
CA GLU A 591 40.39 3.09 23.00
C GLU A 591 41.00 4.47 22.65
N PRO A 592 40.19 5.39 22.10
CA PRO A 592 40.66 6.69 21.68
C PRO A 592 41.07 7.57 22.87
N SER A 593 42.06 8.43 22.65
CA SER A 593 42.42 9.53 23.55
C SER A 593 41.75 10.84 23.14
N ALA A 594 41.72 11.81 24.05
CA ALA A 594 41.19 13.17 23.84
C ALA A 594 41.82 13.93 22.67
N SER A 595 42.96 13.47 22.15
CA SER A 595 43.45 13.86 20.84
C SER A 595 44.13 12.67 20.19
N GLY A 596 44.14 12.65 18.86
CA GLY A 596 44.78 11.60 18.09
C GLY A 596 45.02 12.04 16.66
N THR A 597 45.60 11.15 15.86
CA THR A 597 45.86 11.43 14.45
C THR A 597 45.62 10.17 13.64
N PHE A 598 44.78 10.32 12.63
CA PHE A 598 44.68 9.36 11.54
C PHE A 598 45.70 9.73 10.49
N THR A 599 46.43 8.76 9.97
CA THR A 599 47.21 8.93 8.75
C THR A 599 46.47 8.17 7.66
N TYR A 600 45.91 8.88 6.69
CA TYR A 600 45.16 8.28 5.59
C TYR A 600 46.00 8.38 4.31
N ARG A 601 46.24 7.24 3.66
CA ARG A 601 46.87 7.25 2.33
C ARG A 601 45.77 7.29 1.29
N VAL A 602 45.54 8.43 0.65
CA VAL A 602 44.66 8.48 -0.53
C VAL A 602 45.36 7.68 -1.64
N GLY A 603 45.02 6.41 -1.75
CA GLY A 603 45.47 5.57 -2.84
C GLY A 603 44.97 6.10 -4.18
N LYS A 604 45.72 5.85 -5.25
CA LYS A 604 45.31 6.25 -6.60
C LYS A 604 44.31 5.26 -7.15
N PHE A 605 43.12 5.75 -7.51
CA PHE A 605 42.17 4.93 -8.25
C PHE A 605 42.65 4.76 -9.68
N ILE A 606 42.68 3.50 -10.14
CA ILE A 606 43.08 3.13 -11.49
C ILE A 606 42.14 2.06 -12.03
N ASP A 607 41.91 2.08 -13.34
CA ASP A 607 41.21 0.98 -14.00
C ASP A 607 42.10 -0.27 -14.10
N LYS A 608 41.47 -1.43 -14.28
CA LYS A 608 42.16 -2.71 -14.44
C LYS A 608 43.22 -2.68 -15.54
N LYS A 609 42.94 -2.00 -16.66
CA LYS A 609 43.86 -1.90 -17.80
C LYS A 609 45.14 -1.15 -17.45
N THR A 610 45.02 -0.07 -16.69
CA THR A 610 46.13 0.73 -16.18
C THR A 610 46.94 -0.07 -15.19
N PHE A 611 46.27 -0.80 -14.28
CA PHE A 611 46.93 -1.72 -13.35
C PHE A 611 47.73 -2.82 -14.07
N ASP A 612 47.11 -3.51 -15.03
CA ASP A 612 47.77 -4.57 -15.81
C ASP A 612 48.97 -4.00 -16.59
N GLY A 613 48.87 -2.75 -17.08
CA GLY A 613 49.96 -2.04 -17.75
C GLY A 613 51.13 -1.65 -16.85
N MET A 614 50.95 -1.60 -15.53
CA MET A 614 52.02 -1.31 -14.57
C MET A 614 53.00 -2.48 -14.38
N ASN A 615 52.67 -3.69 -14.86
CA ASN A 615 53.49 -4.90 -14.71
C ASN A 615 53.96 -5.14 -13.26
N THR A 616 53.05 -5.02 -12.30
CA THR A 616 53.35 -5.10 -10.86
C THR A 616 53.75 -6.52 -10.41
N GLY A 617 53.30 -7.55 -11.13
CA GLY A 617 53.41 -8.96 -10.71
C GLY A 617 52.48 -9.34 -9.55
N ILE A 618 51.56 -8.45 -9.16
CA ILE A 618 50.58 -8.67 -8.09
C ILE A 618 49.29 -9.22 -8.72
N GLU A 619 48.74 -10.30 -8.15
CA GLU A 619 47.47 -10.88 -8.57
C GLU A 619 46.31 -10.26 -7.76
N LEU A 620 45.23 -9.89 -8.44
CA LEU A 620 44.00 -9.45 -7.77
C LEU A 620 43.24 -10.68 -7.30
N SER A 621 42.93 -10.76 -6.01
CA SER A 621 42.28 -11.88 -5.36
C SER A 621 41.31 -11.39 -4.29
N ASP A 622 40.51 -12.27 -3.71
CA ASP A 622 39.59 -11.89 -2.63
C ASP A 622 40.33 -11.35 -1.38
N GLU A 623 41.62 -11.68 -1.21
CA GLU A 623 42.43 -11.17 -0.09
C GLU A 623 42.72 -9.67 -0.17
N ASN A 624 42.76 -9.12 -1.37
CA ASN A 624 42.97 -7.69 -1.61
C ASN A 624 41.73 -6.98 -2.15
N LYS A 625 40.59 -7.69 -2.22
CA LYS A 625 39.28 -7.14 -2.58
C LYS A 625 38.72 -6.39 -1.38
N VAL A 626 38.45 -5.10 -1.56
CA VAL A 626 37.89 -4.22 -0.52
C VAL A 626 36.39 -3.99 -0.70
N ILE A 627 35.86 -4.08 -1.93
CA ILE A 627 34.43 -3.90 -2.22
C ILE A 627 33.99 -4.81 -3.37
N GLU A 628 32.75 -5.28 -3.28
CA GLU A 628 31.94 -5.81 -4.38
C GLU A 628 30.58 -5.09 -4.36
N TYR A 629 30.23 -4.41 -5.44
CA TYR A 629 28.96 -3.71 -5.56
C TYR A 629 28.45 -3.80 -7.00
N ASN A 630 27.28 -4.42 -7.18
CA ASN A 630 26.72 -4.77 -8.49
C ASN A 630 27.76 -5.47 -9.39
N GLU A 631 28.11 -4.82 -10.51
CA GLU A 631 29.03 -5.32 -11.54
C GLU A 631 30.44 -4.74 -11.41
N MET A 632 30.79 -4.15 -10.25
CA MET A 632 32.11 -3.61 -9.96
C MET A 632 32.76 -4.25 -8.72
N SER A 633 34.05 -4.51 -8.83
CA SER A 633 34.93 -4.93 -7.73
C SER A 633 36.08 -3.95 -7.58
N VAL A 634 36.43 -3.60 -6.34
CA VAL A 634 37.56 -2.72 -6.03
C VAL A 634 38.59 -3.48 -5.21
N TYR A 635 39.84 -3.39 -5.63
CA TYR A 635 40.97 -4.06 -4.97
C TYR A 635 41.97 -3.02 -4.46
N SER A 636 42.43 -3.17 -3.23
CA SER A 636 43.47 -2.33 -2.62
C SER A 636 44.82 -3.02 -2.74
N ILE A 637 45.77 -2.38 -3.42
CA ILE A 637 47.11 -2.92 -3.60
C ILE A 637 48.16 -1.91 -3.16
N GLU A 638 49.25 -2.39 -2.56
CA GLU A 638 50.42 -1.56 -2.31
C GLU A 638 51.53 -1.93 -3.31
N TYR A 639 51.98 -0.94 -4.08
CA TYR A 639 53.05 -1.13 -5.07
C TYR A 639 54.01 0.06 -5.06
N GLN A 640 55.30 -0.23 -4.87
CA GLN A 640 56.37 0.77 -4.75
C GLN A 640 56.06 1.87 -3.70
N GLY A 641 55.48 1.48 -2.57
CA GLY A 641 55.13 2.40 -1.48
C GLY A 641 53.93 3.32 -1.77
N ASN A 642 53.19 3.09 -2.85
CA ASN A 642 51.93 3.77 -3.15
C ASN A 642 50.78 2.77 -3.03
N VAL A 643 49.66 3.21 -2.47
CA VAL A 643 48.40 2.45 -2.50
C VAL A 643 47.70 2.76 -3.82
N TYR A 644 47.20 1.72 -4.49
CA TYR A 644 46.31 1.85 -5.64
C TYR A 644 45.01 1.13 -5.37
N TYR A 645 43.92 1.73 -5.81
CA TYR A 645 42.59 1.11 -5.80
C TYR A 645 42.26 0.72 -7.23
N VAL A 646 42.38 -0.58 -7.52
CA VAL A 646 42.13 -1.12 -8.85
C VAL A 646 40.65 -1.45 -8.96
N VAL A 647 39.97 -0.75 -9.85
CA VAL A 647 38.55 -0.95 -10.08
C VAL A 647 38.39 -1.85 -11.31
N VAL A 648 37.64 -2.94 -11.13
CA VAL A 648 37.33 -3.96 -12.13
C VAL A 648 35.82 -3.94 -12.36
N SER A 649 35.39 -3.82 -13.61
CA SER A 649 33.98 -3.90 -13.97
C SER A 649 33.72 -5.12 -14.85
N ASN A 650 32.57 -5.77 -14.64
CA ASN A 650 32.08 -6.86 -15.48
C ASN A 650 31.45 -6.37 -16.79
N LEU A 651 31.29 -5.05 -16.96
CA LEU A 651 30.71 -4.39 -18.14
C LEU A 651 31.69 -4.18 -19.31
N GLY A 652 32.97 -4.56 -19.17
CA GLY A 652 33.96 -4.49 -20.25
C GLY A 652 34.99 -3.35 -20.12
N ASP A 653 35.55 -2.92 -21.26
CA ASP A 653 36.66 -1.94 -21.34
C ASP A 653 36.16 -0.48 -21.36
N GLY A 654 35.64 0.01 -20.24
CA GLY A 654 35.23 1.42 -20.05
C GLY A 654 36.27 2.28 -19.33
N ARG A 655 35.99 3.59 -19.23
CA ARG A 655 36.81 4.54 -18.46
C ARG A 655 36.17 4.79 -17.11
N ILE A 656 37.01 4.95 -16.09
CA ILE A 656 36.55 5.24 -14.74
C ILE A 656 36.79 6.71 -14.45
N GLY A 657 35.72 7.44 -14.15
CA GLY A 657 35.83 8.73 -13.50
C GLY A 657 35.69 8.53 -12.00
N VAL A 658 36.69 8.98 -11.25
CA VAL A 658 36.59 9.10 -9.80
C VAL A 658 36.43 10.57 -9.50
N ASN A 659 35.30 10.93 -8.92
CA ASN A 659 35.20 12.25 -8.30
C ASN A 659 36.05 12.19 -7.02
N ALA A 660 36.85 13.23 -6.78
CA ALA A 660 37.71 13.34 -5.60
C ALA A 660 36.94 12.97 -4.31
N VAL A 661 37.65 12.48 -3.28
CA VAL A 661 37.09 12.12 -1.96
C VAL A 661 36.05 13.17 -1.57
N SER A 662 34.78 12.79 -1.59
CA SER A 662 33.69 13.77 -1.54
C SER A 662 33.36 14.15 -0.11
N GLN A 663 33.54 13.20 0.83
CA GLN A 663 33.20 13.38 2.24
C GLN A 663 34.12 12.53 3.11
N VAL A 664 34.67 13.14 4.17
CA VAL A 664 35.33 12.41 5.25
C VAL A 664 34.48 12.54 6.50
N TYR A 665 34.26 11.45 7.23
CA TYR A 665 33.53 11.41 8.49
C TYR A 665 34.49 11.00 9.60
N ILE A 666 34.41 11.65 10.76
CA ILE A 666 34.98 11.12 12.00
C ILE A 666 33.84 10.84 12.95
N THR A 667 33.59 9.57 13.27
CA THR A 667 32.47 9.13 14.10
C THR A 667 32.98 8.65 15.45
N ALA A 668 32.49 9.19 16.55
CA ALA A 668 32.73 8.66 17.89
C ALA A 668 31.59 7.72 18.30
N CYS A 669 31.91 6.56 18.87
CA CYS A 669 30.92 5.59 19.33
C CYS A 669 31.17 5.14 20.77
N ASP A 670 30.10 4.64 21.41
CA ASP A 670 30.16 4.03 22.73
C ASP A 670 30.59 2.56 22.69
N ALA A 671 30.63 1.88 23.85
CA ALA A 671 31.05 0.48 23.95
C ALA A 671 30.07 -0.53 23.31
N ALA A 672 28.83 -0.12 23.05
CA ALA A 672 27.83 -0.91 22.34
C ALA A 672 27.87 -0.66 20.81
N GLY A 673 28.71 0.26 20.34
CA GLY A 673 28.82 0.66 18.94
C GLY A 673 27.84 1.75 18.52
N GLN A 674 27.07 2.34 19.45
CA GLN A 674 26.16 3.44 19.16
C GLN A 674 26.93 4.73 18.90
N VAL A 675 26.50 5.50 17.89
CA VAL A 675 27.15 6.76 17.51
C VAL A 675 26.84 7.85 18.53
N LEU A 676 27.89 8.39 19.16
CA LEU A 676 27.82 9.49 20.11
C LEU A 676 28.00 10.86 19.45
N GLY A 677 28.49 10.88 18.22
CA GLY A 677 28.65 12.08 17.39
C GLY A 677 29.50 11.79 16.15
N ASN A 678 29.37 12.59 15.11
CA ASN A 678 30.24 12.58 13.94
C ASN A 678 30.66 14.01 13.48
N ALA A 679 31.82 14.12 12.85
CA ALA A 679 32.28 15.33 12.18
C ALA A 679 32.44 15.06 10.68
N VAL A 680 31.79 15.85 9.84
CA VAL A 680 32.00 15.80 8.39
C VAL A 680 33.12 16.79 8.02
N LEU A 681 34.20 16.28 7.43
CA LEU A 681 35.26 17.09 6.85
C LEU A 681 34.97 17.23 5.35
N GLN A 682 34.72 18.46 4.91
CA GLN A 682 34.74 18.80 3.49
C GLN A 682 36.18 19.18 3.12
N GLU A 683 36.80 18.46 2.18
CA GLU A 683 38.04 18.94 1.54
C GLU A 683 37.69 20.14 0.64
N ASN A 684 37.97 21.35 1.10
CA ASN A 684 38.06 22.52 0.22
C ASN A 684 39.45 22.56 -0.44
N SER A 685 39.71 21.68 -1.41
CA SER A 685 40.58 21.93 -2.59
C SER A 685 41.03 20.64 -3.28
#